data_AF-A0A2T2N9M4-F1
#
_entry.id   AF-A0A2T2N9M4-F1
#
_cell.length_a   1.000
_cell.length_b   1.000
_cell.length_c   1.000
_cell.angle_alpha   90.00
_cell.angle_beta   90.00
_cell.angle_gamma   90.00
#
_symmetry.space_group_name_H-M   'P 1'
#
loop_
_entity.id
_entity.type
_entity.pdbx_description
1 polymer ?
#
loop_
_entity_poly.entity_id
_entity_poly.type
_entity_poly.pdbx_seq_one_letter_code
_entity_poly.pdbx_strand_id
1 'polypeptide(L)'
;MASQSEPNPTTLELTEQETKLRQLLLDVAAYIDETPASDGAQTEVQVPDELAKEKIVLRWTGGWVRDKLLGVGSHDIDLAINKMTGEHFGLKMRDYLEIPGNAEKHGLVEKSEENAQAGGKAKSRKVAPGLHKIEANPEKSKNLETATTKIMGIDLDLVNLRKETYNEVSRNPQMEFGTPEEDAMRRDATVNAMFFNLHNCQIEDFTGRGFDDMKAKIIRTPLEPYQTFKDDPLRVLRLIRFASRLDYAIDAETEKAMANKDIQEVLKIKISRERVGIELEKMLKGPDPRRALALIHQFGLYETVFTDPTRDMESKPDIEHFGPAYGFVKSVLQAEDNKSLESISRILLDSAERQYLAWICATVMPWADAPLVVGPKGKPFDAAYLVAREGFKAPNKVSDVIALSLKNGGAIRSMVAECYKQIRRGQEREECARETLGMKIREWGATWRTQIFFSLIYEYVRSGEESRQDLLRSYSTFLGRLEKLEILEAYTFDPIVNGKQLAVALKTKPGPWMKGALDVVMQWQLANPGNTDPAPAIEAVKAATNSELPRRLATYFLERTVPNAFQQNKAVSKKAAGEQAEWEKAENAHVITFLEWTISALGPEDINKNIRRLVPPILTLVSAIEIPHKAKGCHLLAMLIHSAPPDTLSRTGYDGVFQDALWPLFTFLPTLTPEPDSVTLLPPAFTALLNLQQKVGGEKMLDRLVRDTVFAPLDHAPFSSYPKLAQVLVGHLELLMEALGIESVKHLKFAVPLLAAVLRDPFVMAYPPLSNAAARALQAVVRNGHPRIGEGGYVRDVVGGVAVAWARCGQVVSGEVEGDKEAVKAVQGELQEVVALVDWVVRCEGRQAQVWQEERREAEKRFPGIEGLFSTCVDAAIEGEGGE
;
A
#
# COMPACT_ATOMS: atom_id res chain seq x y z
N MET A 1 16.73 2.78 72.13
CA MET A 1 17.82 1.77 72.14
C MET A 1 18.56 1.92 70.83
N ALA A 2 19.80 2.41 70.89
CA ALA A 2 20.62 2.67 69.70
C ALA A 2 21.11 1.32 69.13
N SER A 3 20.68 0.98 67.91
CA SER A 3 21.25 -0.14 67.17
C SER A 3 22.65 0.25 66.71
N GLN A 4 23.65 -0.53 67.12
CA GLN A 4 25.00 -0.43 66.59
C GLN A 4 24.96 -0.64 65.07
N SER A 5 25.22 0.42 64.30
CA SER A 5 25.41 0.34 62.86
C SER A 5 26.77 -0.30 62.61
N GLU A 6 26.79 -1.47 61.97
CA GLU A 6 28.01 -1.97 61.33
C GLU A 6 28.59 -0.86 60.43
N PRO A 7 29.90 -0.60 60.46
CA PRO A 7 30.51 0.41 59.60
C PRO A 7 30.28 0.02 58.13
N ASN A 8 29.74 0.94 57.34
CA ASN A 8 29.52 0.74 55.91
C ASN A 8 30.87 0.33 55.26
N PRO A 9 30.89 -0.67 54.37
CA PRO A 9 32.13 -1.11 53.73
C PRO A 9 32.70 0.04 52.89
N THR A 10 33.77 0.64 53.39
CA THR A 10 34.45 1.78 52.73
C THR A 10 35.41 1.34 51.64
N THR A 11 35.61 0.03 51.43
CA THR A 11 36.58 -0.53 50.48
C THR A 11 35.90 -1.52 49.53
N LEU A 12 36.29 -1.49 48.25
CA LEU A 12 35.82 -2.43 47.22
C LEU A 12 36.96 -3.34 46.76
N GLU A 13 36.62 -4.61 46.51
CA GLU A 13 37.52 -5.53 45.82
C GLU A 13 37.46 -5.30 44.31
N LEU A 14 38.62 -5.02 43.71
CA LEU A 14 38.77 -4.84 42.28
C LEU A 14 39.05 -6.19 41.62
N THR A 15 38.47 -6.42 40.44
CA THR A 15 38.87 -7.54 39.58
C THR A 15 40.31 -7.40 39.11
N GLU A 16 40.89 -8.47 38.57
CA GLU A 16 42.26 -8.42 38.04
C GLU A 16 42.40 -7.38 36.92
N GLN A 17 41.40 -7.29 36.02
CA GLN A 17 41.37 -6.30 34.95
C GLN A 17 41.23 -4.87 35.47
N GLU A 18 40.31 -4.63 36.41
CA GLU A 18 40.14 -3.31 37.06
C GLU A 18 41.39 -2.90 37.84
N THR A 19 42.08 -3.84 38.47
CA THR A 19 43.34 -3.58 39.19
C THR A 19 44.43 -3.14 38.22
N LYS A 20 44.56 -3.80 37.06
CA LYS A 20 45.49 -3.42 35.99
C LYS A 20 45.14 -2.05 35.39
N LEU A 21 43.85 -1.80 35.14
CA LEU A 21 43.37 -0.51 34.65
C LEU A 21 43.64 0.61 35.66
N ARG A 22 43.35 0.40 36.94
CA ARG A 22 43.68 1.33 38.01
C ARG A 22 45.16 1.67 38.02
N GLN A 23 46.04 0.66 37.94
CA GLN A 23 47.49 0.90 37.93
C GLN A 23 47.93 1.76 36.74
N LEU A 24 47.41 1.48 35.54
CA LEU A 24 47.64 2.31 34.36
C LEU A 24 47.21 3.77 34.59
N LEU A 25 45.99 3.97 35.09
CA LEU A 25 45.45 5.31 35.32
C LEU A 25 46.25 6.10 36.36
N LEU A 26 46.70 5.45 37.44
CA LEU A 26 47.54 6.08 38.46
C LEU A 26 48.94 6.41 37.93
N ASP A 27 49.54 5.54 37.12
CA ASP A 27 50.84 5.80 36.51
C ASP A 27 50.79 6.97 35.51
N VAL A 28 49.68 7.07 34.75
CA VAL A 28 49.41 8.22 33.88
C VAL A 28 49.24 9.51 34.70
N ALA A 29 48.50 9.45 35.82
CA ALA A 29 48.34 10.60 36.70
C ALA A 29 49.69 11.09 37.27
N ALA A 30 50.56 10.16 37.70
CA ALA A 30 51.90 10.48 38.17
C ALA A 30 52.77 11.11 37.06
N TYR A 31 52.72 10.55 35.85
CA TYR A 31 53.42 11.11 34.69
C TYR A 31 53.01 12.56 34.39
N ILE A 32 51.72 12.87 34.47
CA ILE A 32 51.22 14.23 34.24
C ILE A 32 51.65 15.17 35.37
N ASP A 33 51.60 14.74 36.63
CA ASP A 33 52.03 15.56 37.77
C ASP A 33 53.56 15.81 37.78
N GLU A 34 54.36 14.89 37.22
CA GLU A 34 55.82 15.01 37.13
C GLU A 34 56.30 15.78 35.87
N THR A 35 55.42 15.98 34.88
CA THR A 35 55.75 16.66 33.62
C THR A 35 55.05 18.03 33.55
N PRO A 36 55.72 19.15 33.88
CA PRO A 36 55.09 20.47 33.83
C PRO A 36 54.70 20.85 32.39
N ALA A 37 53.58 21.58 32.26
CA ALA A 37 52.91 21.88 31.01
C ALA A 37 53.83 22.54 29.96
N SER A 38 53.87 21.97 28.75
CA SER A 38 54.24 22.72 27.55
C SER A 38 53.00 23.50 27.09
N ASP A 39 53.04 24.82 27.20
CA ASP A 39 52.04 25.75 26.65
C ASP A 39 51.66 25.36 25.21
N GLY A 40 50.40 24.97 24.97
CA GLY A 40 50.01 24.62 23.60
C GLY A 40 48.57 24.16 23.34
N ALA A 41 47.76 23.83 24.35
CA ALA A 41 46.35 23.47 24.12
C ALA A 41 45.43 24.54 24.73
N GLN A 42 44.89 25.43 23.88
CA GLN A 42 43.80 26.33 24.25
C GLN A 42 42.51 25.50 24.42
N THR A 43 42.08 25.25 25.65
CA THR A 43 40.73 24.71 25.95
C THR A 43 39.74 25.88 26.07
N GLU A 44 38.46 25.66 25.73
CA GLU A 44 37.43 26.69 25.91
C GLU A 44 37.09 26.90 27.40
N VAL A 45 37.37 25.91 28.25
CA VAL A 45 37.15 25.96 29.71
C VAL A 45 38.47 26.26 30.42
N GLN A 46 38.55 27.42 31.09
CA GLN A 46 39.71 27.79 31.90
C GLN A 46 39.72 27.00 33.21
N VAL A 47 40.82 26.29 33.45
CA VAL A 47 41.09 25.66 34.76
C VAL A 47 41.47 26.77 35.75
N PRO A 48 40.80 26.89 36.91
CA PRO A 48 41.19 27.86 37.94
C PRO A 48 42.65 27.66 38.40
N ASP A 49 43.39 28.75 38.60
CA ASP A 49 44.82 28.73 38.99
C ASP A 49 45.10 27.95 40.28
N GLU A 50 44.10 27.87 41.18
CA GLU A 50 44.17 27.11 42.42
C GLU A 50 44.14 25.59 42.15
N LEU A 51 43.25 25.13 41.26
CA LEU A 51 43.13 23.72 40.86
C LEU A 51 44.30 23.25 39.99
N ALA A 52 44.87 24.13 39.17
CA ALA A 52 46.03 23.82 38.34
C ALA A 52 47.26 23.41 39.17
N LYS A 53 47.36 23.87 40.42
CA LYS A 53 48.47 23.59 41.35
C LYS A 53 48.28 22.33 42.20
N GLU A 54 47.08 21.74 42.21
CA GLU A 54 46.81 20.50 42.94
C GLU A 54 47.40 19.28 42.23
N LYS A 55 47.49 18.13 42.92
CA LYS A 55 47.83 16.85 42.27
C LYS A 55 46.61 16.25 41.55
N ILE A 56 46.83 15.39 40.56
CA ILE A 56 45.73 14.66 39.92
C ILE A 56 45.13 13.67 40.91
N VAL A 57 43.84 13.83 41.19
CA VAL A 57 43.05 12.86 41.95
C VAL A 57 42.03 12.22 41.01
N LEU A 58 42.11 10.90 40.90
CA LEU A 58 41.27 10.11 40.01
C LEU A 58 40.21 9.35 40.80
N ARG A 59 38.98 9.37 40.31
CA ARG A 59 37.85 8.67 40.93
C ARG A 59 37.05 7.92 39.88
N TRP A 60 36.67 6.68 40.17
CA TRP A 60 35.56 6.05 39.45
C TRP A 60 34.24 6.50 40.06
N THR A 61 33.23 6.76 39.23
CA THR A 61 31.97 7.32 39.71
C THR A 61 30.78 6.77 38.92
N GLY A 62 29.58 7.24 39.27
CA GLY A 62 28.35 6.91 38.55
C GLY A 62 27.83 5.51 38.87
N GLY A 63 27.32 4.83 37.84
CA GLY A 63 26.66 3.53 38.00
C GLY A 63 27.59 2.41 38.48
N TRP A 64 28.90 2.50 38.18
CA TRP A 64 29.87 1.46 38.52
C TRP A 64 29.99 1.26 40.04
N VAL A 65 30.13 2.35 40.82
CA VAL A 65 30.29 2.27 42.28
C VAL A 65 29.07 1.60 42.91
N ARG A 66 27.88 2.01 42.46
CA ARG A 66 26.60 1.44 42.90
C ARG A 66 26.50 -0.05 42.56
N ASP A 67 26.75 -0.41 41.30
CA ASP A 67 26.59 -1.78 40.83
C ASP A 67 27.60 -2.71 41.52
N LYS A 68 28.82 -2.25 41.79
CA LYS A 68 29.81 -2.98 42.59
C LYS A 68 29.38 -3.23 44.02
N LEU A 69 28.82 -2.23 44.69
CA LEU A 69 28.27 -2.38 46.05
C LEU A 69 27.10 -3.37 46.09
N LEU A 70 26.35 -3.51 45.00
CA LEU A 70 25.27 -4.48 44.85
C LEU A 70 25.75 -5.87 44.37
N GLY A 71 27.05 -6.07 44.16
CA GLY A 71 27.61 -7.32 43.65
C GLY A 71 27.30 -7.60 42.17
N VAL A 72 26.90 -6.57 41.41
CA VAL A 72 26.61 -6.66 39.98
C VAL A 72 27.82 -6.20 39.17
N GLY A 73 28.23 -6.98 38.18
CA GLY A 73 29.32 -6.59 37.27
C GLY A 73 28.94 -5.37 36.42
N SER A 74 29.87 -4.43 36.26
CA SER A 74 29.77 -3.32 35.31
C SER A 74 31.04 -3.26 34.45
N HIS A 75 30.87 -3.02 33.15
CA HIS A 75 31.96 -2.87 32.17
C HIS A 75 32.09 -1.43 31.64
N ASP A 76 31.22 -0.53 32.11
CA ASP A 76 31.19 0.88 31.78
C ASP A 76 31.60 1.68 33.02
N ILE A 77 32.68 2.47 32.90
CA ILE A 77 33.30 3.21 34.01
C ILE A 77 33.45 4.69 33.62
N ASP A 78 32.85 5.56 34.43
CA ASP A 78 33.14 7.00 34.38
C ASP A 78 34.37 7.31 35.27
N LEU A 79 35.45 7.82 34.67
CA LEU A 79 36.64 8.32 35.35
C LEU A 79 36.54 9.84 35.54
N ALA A 80 36.30 10.27 36.77
CA ALA A 80 36.27 11.68 37.16
C ALA A 80 37.67 12.21 37.53
N ILE A 81 38.05 13.33 36.94
CA ILE A 81 39.36 13.99 37.06
C ILE A 81 39.19 15.40 37.63
N ASN A 82 40.02 15.80 38.60
CA ASN A 82 39.84 17.06 39.34
C ASN A 82 40.31 18.33 38.62
N LYS A 83 41.44 18.30 37.90
CA LYS A 83 42.12 19.53 37.43
C LYS A 83 42.36 19.65 35.93
N MET A 84 41.78 18.78 35.11
CA MET A 84 41.91 18.82 33.65
C MET A 84 40.71 18.16 32.97
N THR A 85 40.50 18.45 31.68
CA THR A 85 39.40 17.86 30.91
C THR A 85 39.68 16.40 30.55
N GLY A 86 38.60 15.63 30.31
CA GLY A 86 38.71 14.22 29.97
C GLY A 86 39.46 14.00 28.67
N GLU A 87 39.25 14.87 27.68
CA GLU A 87 40.01 14.88 26.42
C GLU A 87 41.52 15.07 26.65
N HIS A 88 41.91 16.07 27.45
CA HIS A 88 43.33 16.34 27.70
C HIS A 88 44.00 15.20 28.48
N PHE A 89 43.32 14.61 29.47
CA PHE A 89 43.81 13.42 30.15
C PHE A 89 43.97 12.24 29.19
N GLY A 90 43.02 12.04 28.26
CA GLY A 90 43.11 11.02 27.22
C GLY A 90 44.33 11.19 26.31
N LEU A 91 44.63 12.43 25.89
CA LEU A 91 45.82 12.74 25.10
C LEU A 91 47.11 12.45 25.89
N LYS A 92 47.18 12.85 27.15
CA LYS A 92 48.35 12.56 28.01
C LYS A 92 48.53 11.07 28.31
N MET A 93 47.43 10.33 28.42
CA MET A 93 47.46 8.88 28.53
C MET A 93 48.05 8.24 27.27
N ARG A 94 47.73 8.75 26.08
CA ARG A 94 48.37 8.30 24.83
C ARG A 94 49.87 8.62 24.85
N ASP A 95 50.25 9.85 25.20
CA ASP A 95 51.66 10.25 25.27
C ASP A 95 52.46 9.36 26.24
N TYR A 96 51.88 9.02 27.40
CA TYR A 96 52.47 8.08 28.37
C TYR A 96 52.69 6.68 27.79
N LEU A 97 51.72 6.17 27.03
CA LEU A 97 51.76 4.84 26.42
C LEU A 97 52.72 4.76 25.23
N GLU A 98 53.01 5.87 24.55
CA GLU A 98 53.99 5.94 23.46
C GLU A 98 55.45 5.87 23.94
N ILE A 99 55.71 6.14 25.23
CA ILE A 99 57.03 6.00 25.84
C ILE A 99 57.42 4.51 25.85
N PRO A 100 58.59 4.13 25.29
CA PRO A 100 59.02 2.73 25.22
C PRO A 100 59.04 2.05 26.59
N GLY A 101 58.40 0.88 26.73
CA GLY A 101 58.34 0.10 27.97
C GLY A 101 57.06 0.29 28.78
N ASN A 102 56.35 1.41 28.64
CA ASN A 102 55.15 1.71 29.43
C ASN A 102 53.94 0.88 28.98
N ALA A 103 53.74 0.71 27.67
CA ALA A 103 52.68 -0.15 27.17
C ALA A 103 52.91 -1.64 27.55
N GLU A 104 54.16 -2.10 27.51
CA GLU A 104 54.54 -3.45 27.96
C GLU A 104 54.28 -3.64 29.46
N LYS A 105 54.58 -2.63 30.30
CA LYS A 105 54.35 -2.65 31.76
C LYS A 105 52.89 -2.95 32.12
N HIS A 106 51.94 -2.46 31.32
CA HIS A 106 50.50 -2.67 31.55
C HIS A 106 49.92 -3.83 30.73
N GLY A 107 50.75 -4.63 30.06
CA GLY A 107 50.29 -5.78 29.27
C GLY A 107 49.47 -5.41 28.04
N LEU A 108 49.70 -4.22 27.47
CA LEU A 108 48.97 -3.70 26.29
C LEU A 108 49.66 -4.03 24.95
N VAL A 109 50.62 -4.96 24.94
CA VAL A 109 51.38 -5.35 23.74
C VAL A 109 51.13 -6.82 23.43
N GLU A 110 50.65 -7.12 22.22
CA GLU A 110 50.60 -8.49 21.71
C GLU A 110 52.02 -9.01 21.43
N LYS A 111 52.33 -10.23 21.87
CA LYS A 111 53.42 -11.00 21.29
C LYS A 111 53.02 -11.32 19.85
N SER A 112 53.58 -10.62 18.88
CA SER A 112 53.47 -11.04 17.49
C SER A 112 54.10 -12.44 17.36
N GLU A 113 53.26 -13.46 17.18
CA GLU A 113 53.72 -14.79 16.79
C GLU A 113 54.54 -14.69 15.50
N GLU A 114 55.65 -15.42 15.50
CA GLU A 114 56.60 -15.53 14.41
C GLU A 114 55.89 -15.94 13.11
N ASN A 115 55.82 -15.04 12.15
CA ASN A 115 55.81 -15.41 10.75
C ASN A 115 56.73 -14.45 9.98
N ALA A 116 58.02 -14.77 10.06
CA ALA A 116 59.04 -14.21 9.19
C ALA A 116 58.83 -14.74 7.76
N GLN A 117 58.23 -13.95 6.88
CA GLN A 117 58.48 -14.05 5.46
C GLN A 117 58.55 -12.67 4.79
N ALA A 118 59.79 -12.37 4.38
CA ALA A 118 60.21 -11.52 3.27
C ALA A 118 59.65 -10.09 3.13
N GLY A 119 60.54 -9.12 3.41
CA GLY A 119 60.74 -7.96 2.54
C GLY A 119 59.67 -6.87 2.56
N GLY A 120 59.73 -5.97 3.55
CA GLY A 120 58.98 -4.71 3.53
C GLY A 120 59.44 -3.76 4.62
N LYS A 121 59.69 -2.49 4.24
CA LYS A 121 60.16 -1.39 5.12
C LYS A 121 59.47 -1.38 6.48
N ALA A 122 60.27 -1.13 7.53
CA ALA A 122 59.87 -1.01 8.93
C ALA A 122 58.59 -0.16 9.08
N LYS A 123 57.44 -0.83 9.27
CA LYS A 123 56.20 -0.19 9.70
C LYS A 123 56.32 0.05 11.20
N SER A 124 55.95 1.27 11.61
CA SER A 124 55.87 1.73 13.00
C SER A 124 55.34 0.64 13.94
N ARG A 125 56.07 0.40 15.03
CA ARG A 125 55.67 -0.42 16.18
C ARG A 125 54.25 0.02 16.60
N LYS A 126 53.23 -0.83 16.36
CA LYS A 126 51.85 -0.53 16.75
C LYS A 126 51.75 -0.64 18.27
N VAL A 127 51.71 0.50 18.94
CA VAL A 127 51.41 0.59 20.38
C VAL A 127 49.89 0.40 20.56
N ALA A 128 49.52 -0.55 21.41
CA ALA A 128 48.19 -0.80 21.99
C ALA A 128 46.99 -1.01 21.02
N PRO A 129 46.46 -2.25 20.90
CA PRO A 129 45.16 -2.47 20.29
C PRO A 129 44.07 -1.88 21.19
N GLY A 130 43.44 -0.77 20.77
CA GLY A 130 42.30 -0.16 21.46
C GLY A 130 42.38 1.36 21.61
N LEU A 131 43.59 1.93 21.68
CA LEU A 131 43.79 3.37 21.86
C LEU A 131 43.77 4.19 20.55
N HIS A 132 43.18 3.65 19.47
CA HIS A 132 43.16 4.28 18.14
C HIS A 132 41.99 5.26 17.93
N LYS A 133 41.04 5.34 18.87
CA LYS A 133 39.88 6.24 18.80
C LYS A 133 39.63 6.84 20.18
N ILE A 134 40.30 7.96 20.47
CA ILE A 134 39.79 8.91 21.46
C ILE A 134 38.82 9.78 20.66
N GLU A 135 37.54 9.42 20.68
CA GLU A 135 36.51 10.23 20.02
C GLU A 135 35.92 11.19 21.05
N ALA A 136 35.87 12.48 20.69
CA ALA A 136 35.00 13.41 21.39
C ALA A 136 33.57 12.85 21.29
N ASN A 137 32.83 12.82 22.41
CA ASN A 137 31.47 12.27 22.46
C ASN A 137 30.41 13.38 22.29
N PRO A 138 29.93 13.66 21.05
CA PRO A 138 28.99 14.74 20.79
C PRO A 138 27.59 14.50 21.42
N GLU A 139 27.22 13.26 21.78
CA GLU A 139 25.91 12.96 22.38
C GLU A 139 25.79 13.48 23.83
N LYS A 140 26.91 13.59 24.56
CA LYS A 140 26.93 14.07 25.95
C LYS A 140 26.84 15.61 26.02
N SER A 141 27.49 16.36 25.13
CA SER A 141 27.18 17.74 24.65
C SER A 141 28.38 18.29 23.87
N LYS A 142 28.16 19.27 22.99
CA LYS A 142 29.25 19.99 22.29
C LYS A 142 30.20 20.78 23.21
N ASN A 143 29.79 21.06 24.45
CA ASN A 143 30.53 21.93 25.39
C ASN A 143 31.21 21.15 26.54
N LEU A 144 31.27 19.81 26.47
CA LEU A 144 31.64 18.97 27.62
C LEU A 144 33.09 18.45 27.63
N GLU A 145 33.86 18.60 26.55
CA GLU A 145 35.26 18.09 26.40
C GLU A 145 35.50 16.69 27.03
N THR A 146 34.52 15.78 26.88
CA THR A 146 34.59 14.39 27.37
C THR A 146 35.13 13.45 26.30
N ALA A 147 35.91 12.45 26.71
CA ALA A 147 36.48 11.46 25.81
C ALA A 147 36.06 10.04 26.21
N THR A 148 35.68 9.21 25.24
CA THR A 148 35.38 7.79 25.45
C THR A 148 36.48 6.94 24.83
N THR A 149 36.97 5.92 25.54
CA THR A 149 37.98 4.97 25.05
C THR A 149 37.75 3.56 25.58
N LYS A 150 38.23 2.54 24.86
CA LYS A 150 38.13 1.14 25.28
C LYS A 150 39.51 0.60 25.63
N ILE A 151 39.72 0.22 26.89
CA ILE A 151 41.01 -0.23 27.42
C ILE A 151 40.81 -1.56 28.14
N MET A 152 41.59 -2.58 27.78
CA MET A 152 41.53 -3.92 28.41
C MET A 152 40.12 -4.55 28.38
N GLY A 153 39.32 -4.23 27.36
CA GLY A 153 37.94 -4.70 27.22
C GLY A 153 36.90 -3.92 28.02
N ILE A 154 37.32 -2.93 28.82
CA ILE A 154 36.45 -2.04 29.62
C ILE A 154 36.20 -0.75 28.82
N ASP A 155 34.93 -0.32 28.78
CA ASP A 155 34.55 0.96 28.21
C ASP A 155 34.75 2.05 29.27
N LEU A 156 35.58 3.04 28.96
CA LEU A 156 36.04 4.07 29.90
C LEU A 156 35.67 5.46 29.38
N ASP A 157 34.85 6.17 30.16
CA ASP A 157 34.46 7.55 29.90
C ASP A 157 35.27 8.50 30.79
N LEU A 158 36.10 9.33 30.15
CA LEU A 158 36.94 10.33 30.80
C LEU A 158 36.13 11.62 30.96
N VAL A 159 35.89 12.00 32.21
CA VAL A 159 35.09 13.17 32.57
C VAL A 159 35.82 14.04 33.60
N ASN A 160 35.63 15.35 33.55
CA ASN A 160 36.12 16.25 34.58
C ASN A 160 35.03 16.54 35.63
N LEU A 161 35.47 16.81 36.86
CA LEU A 161 34.60 17.30 37.91
C LEU A 161 34.11 18.69 37.55
N ARG A 162 32.82 18.92 37.73
CA ARG A 162 32.19 20.14 37.27
C ARG A 162 31.07 20.62 38.15
N LYS A 163 30.96 21.94 38.19
CA LYS A 163 29.83 22.69 38.70
C LYS A 163 28.98 23.13 37.53
N GLU A 164 27.68 22.95 37.65
CA GLU A 164 26.71 23.29 36.62
C GLU A 164 25.81 24.42 37.12
N THR A 165 25.76 25.51 36.36
CA THR A 165 24.86 26.62 36.62
C THR A 165 23.79 26.62 35.53
N TYR A 166 22.54 26.44 35.93
CA TYR A 166 21.40 26.37 35.03
C TYR A 166 20.76 27.76 34.88
N ASN A 167 20.34 28.10 33.66
CA ASN A 167 19.52 29.27 33.42
C ASN A 167 18.08 28.84 33.10
N GLU A 168 17.11 29.76 33.20
CA GLU A 168 15.71 29.40 33.04
C GLU A 168 15.34 28.98 31.60
N VAL A 169 16.12 29.42 30.60
CA VAL A 169 15.80 29.33 29.17
C VAL A 169 16.43 28.13 28.47
N SER A 170 17.67 27.76 28.82
CA SER A 170 18.45 26.69 28.21
C SER A 170 18.46 25.46 29.10
N ARG A 171 18.39 24.29 28.46
CA ARG A 171 18.66 23.00 29.13
C ARG A 171 20.14 22.82 29.44
N ASN A 172 21.02 23.34 28.59
CA ASN A 172 22.45 23.13 28.73
C ASN A 172 22.99 24.10 29.81
N PRO A 173 23.56 23.58 30.92
CA PRO A 173 24.13 24.43 31.95
C PRO A 173 25.42 25.09 31.46
N GLN A 174 25.76 26.22 32.07
CA GLN A 174 27.14 26.73 32.03
C GLN A 174 27.99 25.86 32.96
N MET A 175 29.17 25.49 32.48
CA MET A 175 30.03 24.52 33.12
C MET A 175 31.31 25.19 33.59
N GLU A 176 31.63 24.99 34.86
CA GLU A 176 32.87 25.39 35.51
C GLU A 176 33.53 24.17 36.15
N PHE A 177 34.84 24.21 36.37
CA PHE A 177 35.50 23.18 37.18
C PHE A 177 34.96 23.22 38.61
N GLY A 178 34.55 22.06 39.12
CA GLY A 178 33.92 21.93 40.43
C GLY A 178 34.63 20.94 41.33
N THR A 179 34.31 21.01 42.61
CA THR A 179 34.76 20.03 43.62
C THR A 179 34.03 18.69 43.46
N PRO A 180 34.56 17.58 44.04
CA PRO A 180 33.85 16.30 44.06
C PRO A 180 32.45 16.40 44.70
N GLU A 181 32.30 17.25 45.71
CA GLU A 181 31.02 17.50 46.37
C GLU A 181 30.02 18.23 45.46
N GLU A 182 30.45 19.27 44.76
CA GLU A 182 29.61 19.97 43.77
C GLU A 182 29.21 19.03 42.61
N ASP A 183 30.12 18.17 42.16
CA ASP A 183 29.82 17.14 41.15
C ASP A 183 28.85 16.07 41.67
N ALA A 184 28.95 15.69 42.94
CA ALA A 184 28.03 14.76 43.59
C ALA A 184 26.62 15.35 43.67
N MET A 185 26.50 16.61 44.11
CA MET A 185 25.22 17.27 44.37
C MET A 185 24.43 17.54 43.08
N ARG A 186 25.11 17.75 41.95
CA ARG A 186 24.44 17.91 40.65
C ARG A 186 23.97 16.60 40.02
N ARG A 187 24.19 15.42 40.60
CA ARG A 187 23.80 14.14 39.99
C ARG A 187 22.30 13.86 40.15
N ASP A 188 21.83 12.84 39.44
CA ASP A 188 20.41 12.47 39.43
C ASP A 188 19.95 11.86 40.76
N ALA A 189 20.70 10.90 41.30
CA ALA A 189 20.36 10.20 42.53
C ALA A 189 21.56 10.10 43.50
N THR A 190 21.28 10.11 44.80
CA THR A 190 22.27 9.91 45.88
C THR A 190 23.06 8.61 45.69
N VAL A 191 22.37 7.52 45.35
CA VAL A 191 22.99 6.20 45.07
C VAL A 191 23.91 6.19 43.85
N ASN A 192 23.83 7.18 42.96
CA ASN A 192 24.71 7.34 41.78
C ASN A 192 25.75 8.46 41.96
N ALA A 193 25.75 9.11 43.13
CA ALA A 193 26.61 10.24 43.47
C ALA A 193 27.80 9.84 44.35
N MET A 194 28.05 8.53 44.50
CA MET A 194 29.22 8.02 45.19
C MET A 194 30.42 7.91 44.25
N PHE A 195 31.61 8.07 44.83
CA PHE A 195 32.88 8.01 44.12
C PHE A 195 33.76 6.93 44.75
N PHE A 196 34.58 6.28 43.96
CA PHE A 196 35.62 5.37 44.41
C PHE A 196 36.98 5.99 44.08
N ASN A 197 37.70 6.43 45.11
CA ASN A 197 38.97 7.09 44.97
C ASN A 197 40.07 6.07 44.67
N LEU A 198 40.71 6.22 43.51
CA LEU A 198 41.70 5.26 43.03
C LEU A 198 43.00 5.30 43.83
N HIS A 199 43.30 6.39 44.52
CA HIS A 199 44.56 6.56 45.24
C HIS A 199 44.57 5.81 46.57
N ASN A 200 43.48 5.90 47.34
CA ASN A 200 43.35 5.28 48.66
C ASN A 200 42.41 4.06 48.70
N CYS A 201 41.78 3.70 47.57
CA CYS A 201 40.82 2.61 47.45
C CYS A 201 39.61 2.75 48.39
N GLN A 202 39.16 3.98 48.64
CA GLN A 202 38.00 4.26 49.49
C GLN A 202 36.81 4.77 48.69
N ILE A 203 35.61 4.40 49.12
CA ILE A 203 34.37 5.00 48.64
C ILE A 203 34.14 6.32 49.38
N GLU A 204 33.87 7.38 48.61
CA GLU A 204 33.55 8.72 49.06
C GLU A 204 32.08 9.01 48.74
N ASP A 205 31.27 9.21 49.78
CA ASP A 205 29.87 9.64 49.66
C ASP A 205 29.74 11.09 50.13
N PHE A 206 29.88 12.02 49.18
CA PHE A 206 29.76 13.46 49.44
C PHE A 206 28.31 13.90 49.70
N THR A 207 27.31 13.07 49.39
CA THR A 207 25.90 13.37 49.71
C THR A 207 25.55 13.04 51.16
N GLY A 208 26.37 12.20 51.81
CA GLY A 208 26.15 11.68 53.16
C GLY A 208 24.94 10.76 53.30
N ARG A 209 24.23 10.44 52.21
CA ARG A 209 23.01 9.61 52.20
C ARG A 209 23.05 8.45 51.22
N GLY A 210 24.05 8.35 50.35
CA GLY A 210 24.14 7.33 49.32
C GLY A 210 24.16 5.91 49.89
N PHE A 211 24.94 5.67 50.95
CA PHE A 211 24.96 4.37 51.63
C PHE A 211 23.63 4.05 52.34
N ASP A 212 23.06 5.03 53.05
CA ASP A 212 21.82 4.84 53.80
C ASP A 212 20.63 4.62 52.86
N ASP A 213 20.53 5.39 51.78
CA ASP A 213 19.50 5.26 50.75
C ASP A 213 19.65 3.93 50.01
N MET A 214 20.89 3.46 49.75
CA MET A 214 21.13 2.15 49.17
C MET A 214 20.66 1.02 50.09
N LYS A 215 20.96 1.11 51.39
CA LYS A 215 20.52 0.13 52.40
C LYS A 215 19.00 0.13 52.56
N ALA A 216 18.38 1.31 52.51
CA ALA A 216 16.94 1.50 52.60
C ALA A 216 16.19 1.20 51.28
N LYS A 217 16.90 0.95 50.17
CA LYS A 217 16.36 0.79 48.81
C LYS A 217 15.52 1.99 48.34
N ILE A 218 16.07 3.19 48.54
CA ILE A 218 15.43 4.47 48.19
C ILE A 218 16.19 5.15 47.05
N ILE A 219 15.45 5.70 46.09
CA ILE A 219 15.93 6.64 45.08
C ILE A 219 15.55 8.05 45.52
N ARG A 220 16.56 8.89 45.76
CA ARG A 220 16.42 10.28 46.22
C ARG A 220 17.37 11.18 45.45
N THR A 221 16.96 12.42 45.16
CA THR A 221 17.85 13.44 44.61
C THR A 221 18.82 13.98 45.67
N PRO A 222 20.08 14.29 45.33
CA PRO A 222 21.01 14.90 46.29
C PRO A 222 20.51 16.25 46.82
N LEU A 223 20.04 17.10 45.91
CA LEU A 223 19.44 18.40 46.20
C LEU A 223 17.90 18.33 46.27
N GLU A 224 17.28 19.47 46.53
CA GLU A 224 15.82 19.62 46.58
C GLU A 224 15.20 19.14 45.24
N PRO A 225 14.22 18.20 45.26
CA PRO A 225 13.72 17.56 44.05
C PRO A 225 13.08 18.51 43.04
N TYR A 226 12.30 19.49 43.49
CA TYR A 226 11.60 20.42 42.59
C TYR A 226 12.59 21.24 41.76
N GLN A 227 13.59 21.85 42.40
CA GLN A 227 14.65 22.60 41.72
C GLN A 227 15.48 21.68 40.81
N THR A 228 15.83 20.48 41.28
CA THR A 228 16.57 19.48 40.50
C THR A 228 15.87 19.13 39.18
N PHE A 229 14.54 18.98 39.21
CA PHE A 229 13.75 18.70 38.00
C PHE A 229 13.48 19.94 37.15
N LYS A 230 13.41 21.14 37.73
CA LYS A 230 13.30 22.40 36.97
C LYS A 230 14.59 22.67 36.15
N ASP A 231 15.73 22.30 36.71
CA ASP A 231 17.05 22.43 36.10
C ASP A 231 17.29 21.40 34.98
N ASP A 232 17.13 20.11 35.28
CA ASP A 232 17.19 19.03 34.28
C ASP A 232 16.00 18.05 34.41
N PRO A 233 14.90 18.32 33.68
CA PRO A 233 13.70 17.50 33.76
C PRO A 233 13.91 16.03 33.36
N LEU A 234 14.92 15.70 32.54
CA LEU A 234 15.16 14.32 32.11
C LEU A 234 15.43 13.39 33.31
N ARG A 235 15.88 13.95 34.44
CA ARG A 235 16.08 13.22 35.69
C ARG A 235 14.82 12.50 36.16
N VAL A 236 13.63 13.04 35.91
CA VAL A 236 12.36 12.36 36.23
C VAL A 236 12.32 10.96 35.60
N LEU A 237 12.57 10.86 34.29
CA LEU A 237 12.56 9.57 33.57
C LEU A 237 13.73 8.68 33.98
N ARG A 238 14.90 9.25 34.27
CA ARG A 238 16.08 8.50 34.74
C ARG A 238 15.83 7.87 36.12
N LEU A 239 15.24 8.62 37.05
CA LEU A 239 14.92 8.13 38.38
C LEU A 239 13.86 7.02 38.33
N ILE A 240 12.83 7.15 37.48
CA ILE A 240 11.87 6.07 37.21
C ILE A 240 12.60 4.81 36.69
N ARG A 241 13.52 4.98 35.73
CA ARG A 241 14.34 3.88 35.21
C ARG A 241 15.21 3.24 36.29
N PHE A 242 15.83 4.01 37.17
CA PHE A 242 16.63 3.44 38.27
C PHE A 242 15.75 2.72 39.29
N ALA A 243 14.61 3.30 39.66
CA ALA A 243 13.65 2.68 40.56
C ALA A 243 13.12 1.35 40.00
N SER A 244 12.86 1.26 38.70
CA SER A 244 12.43 0.02 38.06
C SER A 244 13.56 -1.00 37.86
N ARG A 245 14.79 -0.53 37.58
CA ARG A 245 15.96 -1.40 37.39
C ARG A 245 16.43 -2.04 38.71
N LEU A 246 16.46 -1.27 39.78
CA LEU A 246 17.02 -1.68 41.07
C LEU A 246 15.95 -2.23 42.03
N ASP A 247 14.67 -2.13 41.67
CA ASP A 247 13.52 -2.39 42.53
C ASP A 247 13.54 -1.54 43.82
N TYR A 248 13.82 -0.24 43.66
CA TYR A 248 13.89 0.73 44.75
C TYR A 248 12.62 1.59 44.78
N ALA A 249 12.24 2.05 45.97
CA ALA A 249 11.17 3.03 46.14
C ALA A 249 11.69 4.45 45.84
N ILE A 250 10.84 5.33 45.33
CA ILE A 250 11.17 6.75 45.16
C ILE A 250 10.80 7.47 46.46
N ASP A 251 11.67 8.35 46.94
CA ASP A 251 11.42 9.17 48.13
C ASP A 251 10.15 10.03 48.00
N ALA A 252 9.42 10.23 49.10
CA ALA A 252 8.11 10.88 49.08
C ALA A 252 8.13 12.34 48.58
N GLU A 253 9.16 13.12 48.89
CA GLU A 253 9.29 14.50 48.37
C GLU A 253 9.65 14.48 46.89
N THR A 254 10.46 13.50 46.49
CA THR A 254 10.82 13.27 45.09
C THR A 254 9.58 12.88 44.25
N GLU A 255 8.72 12.01 44.78
CA GLU A 255 7.44 11.62 44.17
C GLU A 255 6.51 12.83 43.98
N LYS A 256 6.34 13.66 45.01
CA LYS A 256 5.50 14.88 44.92
C LYS A 256 6.01 15.82 43.84
N ALA A 257 7.32 16.01 43.72
CA ALA A 257 7.92 16.87 42.71
C ALA A 257 7.74 16.29 41.29
N MET A 258 7.83 14.97 41.11
CA MET A 258 7.56 14.32 39.81
C MET A 258 6.10 14.45 39.36
N ALA A 259 5.16 14.41 40.31
CA ALA A 259 3.73 14.56 40.06
C ALA A 259 3.29 16.04 39.85
N ASN A 260 4.18 17.01 40.07
CA ASN A 260 3.87 18.42 39.92
C ASN A 260 3.70 18.81 38.44
N LYS A 261 2.58 19.45 38.10
CA LYS A 261 2.25 19.88 36.73
C LYS A 261 3.29 20.83 36.12
N ASP A 262 3.89 21.72 36.92
CA ASP A 262 4.90 22.66 36.44
C ASP A 262 6.13 21.90 35.93
N ILE A 263 6.57 20.87 36.66
CA ILE A 263 7.69 20.01 36.25
C ILE A 263 7.35 19.21 35.00
N GLN A 264 6.11 18.72 34.88
CA GLN A 264 5.67 18.01 33.68
C GLN A 264 5.70 18.93 32.45
N GLU A 265 5.30 20.18 32.59
CA GLU A 265 5.35 21.17 31.52
C GLU A 265 6.80 21.52 31.14
N VAL A 266 7.69 21.69 32.13
CA VAL A 266 9.11 21.90 31.87
C VAL A 266 9.72 20.69 31.14
N LEU A 267 9.33 19.45 31.49
CA LEU A 267 9.77 18.25 30.77
C LEU A 267 9.35 18.29 29.30
N LYS A 268 8.10 18.67 28.99
CA LYS A 268 7.60 18.77 27.62
C LYS A 268 8.35 19.81 26.79
N ILE A 269 8.72 20.94 27.40
CA ILE A 269 9.33 22.08 26.70
C ILE A 269 10.85 21.92 26.56
N LYS A 270 11.58 21.58 27.64
CA LYS A 270 13.05 21.59 27.65
C LYS A 270 13.68 20.33 27.06
N ILE A 271 12.97 19.19 27.05
CA ILE A 271 13.54 17.90 26.69
C ILE A 271 13.08 17.47 25.29
N SER A 272 14.06 17.21 24.41
CA SER A 272 13.76 16.65 23.09
C SER A 272 13.17 15.24 23.18
N ARG A 273 12.29 14.91 22.24
CA ARG A 273 11.58 13.61 22.24
C ARG A 273 12.50 12.42 21.97
N GLU A 274 13.63 12.65 21.32
CA GLU A 274 14.69 11.63 21.12
C GLU A 274 15.26 11.18 22.47
N ARG A 275 15.53 12.13 23.38
CA ARG A 275 16.05 11.80 24.71
C ARG A 275 15.01 11.12 25.60
N VAL A 276 13.72 11.48 25.45
CA VAL A 276 12.61 10.73 26.08
C VAL A 276 12.59 9.29 25.58
N GLY A 277 12.70 9.10 24.25
CA GLY A 277 12.75 7.79 23.61
C GLY A 277 13.89 6.90 24.10
N ILE A 278 15.11 7.45 24.25
CA ILE A 278 16.28 6.72 24.75
C ILE A 278 16.04 6.22 26.19
N GLU A 279 15.53 7.06 27.09
CA GLU A 279 15.25 6.63 28.47
C GLU A 279 14.10 5.62 28.51
N LEU A 280 13.07 5.79 27.68
CA LEU A 280 11.95 4.84 27.53
C LEU A 280 12.45 3.46 27.03
N GLU A 281 13.30 3.44 26.02
CA GLU A 281 13.87 2.19 25.50
C GLU A 281 14.68 1.47 26.58
N LYS A 282 15.51 2.20 27.34
CA LYS A 282 16.31 1.62 28.43
C LYS A 282 15.46 1.07 29.57
N MET A 283 14.34 1.72 29.92
CA MET A 283 13.44 1.19 30.96
C MET A 283 12.62 -0.02 30.48
N LEU A 284 12.23 -0.05 29.20
CA LEU A 284 11.45 -1.16 28.63
C LEU A 284 12.28 -2.40 28.30
N LYS A 285 13.59 -2.24 28.06
CA LYS A 285 14.56 -3.34 27.98
C LYS A 285 15.16 -3.72 29.34
N GLY A 286 14.79 -2.99 30.40
CA GLY A 286 15.22 -3.24 31.76
C GLY A 286 14.56 -4.47 32.41
N PRO A 287 14.90 -4.78 33.67
CA PRO A 287 14.42 -5.99 34.34
C PRO A 287 12.93 -5.95 34.73
N ASP A 288 12.36 -4.78 35.07
CA ASP A 288 10.92 -4.64 35.33
C ASP A 288 10.28 -3.47 34.54
N PRO A 289 9.93 -3.69 33.26
CA PRO A 289 9.23 -2.71 32.44
C PRO A 289 7.84 -2.33 32.98
N ARG A 290 7.15 -3.28 33.64
CA ARG A 290 5.81 -3.04 34.23
C ARG A 290 5.89 -2.03 35.36
N ARG A 291 6.91 -2.11 36.22
CA ARG A 291 7.14 -1.13 37.28
C ARG A 291 7.43 0.26 36.70
N ALA A 292 8.24 0.35 35.65
CA ALA A 292 8.52 1.63 34.99
C ALA A 292 7.24 2.30 34.44
N LEU A 293 6.42 1.55 33.70
CA LEU A 293 5.15 2.05 33.16
C LEU A 293 4.13 2.37 34.27
N ALA A 294 4.10 1.58 35.34
CA ALA A 294 3.25 1.86 36.50
C ALA A 294 3.63 3.16 37.22
N LEU A 295 4.93 3.47 37.36
CA LEU A 295 5.39 4.74 37.93
C LEU A 295 5.03 5.93 37.03
N ILE A 296 5.19 5.79 35.70
CA ILE A 296 4.72 6.80 34.74
C ILE A 296 3.21 7.05 34.90
N HIS A 297 2.43 5.99 35.06
CA HIS A 297 0.98 6.09 35.29
C HIS A 297 0.66 6.77 36.63
N GLN A 298 1.27 6.31 37.73
CA GLN A 298 1.05 6.82 39.09
C GLN A 298 1.36 8.32 39.20
N PHE A 299 2.44 8.79 38.58
CA PHE A 299 2.84 10.19 38.63
C PHE A 299 2.14 11.07 37.59
N GLY A 300 1.17 10.52 36.84
CA GLY A 300 0.41 11.28 35.83
C GLY A 300 1.25 11.72 34.63
N LEU A 301 2.35 11.03 34.34
CA LEU A 301 3.31 11.41 33.29
C LEU A 301 2.91 10.89 31.89
N TYR A 302 1.76 10.22 31.75
CA TYR A 302 1.36 9.59 30.51
C TYR A 302 1.30 10.58 29.33
N GLU A 303 0.51 11.65 29.45
CA GLU A 303 0.38 12.66 28.39
C GLU A 303 1.69 13.43 28.14
N THR A 304 2.58 13.43 29.12
CA THR A 304 3.89 14.08 29.04
C THR A 304 4.84 13.26 28.17
N VAL A 305 4.82 11.94 28.29
CA VAL A 305 5.70 11.02 27.55
C VAL A 305 5.09 10.55 26.23
N PHE A 306 3.80 10.21 26.22
CA PHE A 306 3.10 9.51 25.14
C PHE A 306 2.10 10.42 24.42
N THR A 307 2.55 11.58 23.93
CA THR A 307 1.75 12.50 23.09
C THR A 307 2.62 13.09 21.98
N ASP A 308 2.06 13.33 20.80
CA ASP A 308 2.75 14.05 19.72
C ASP A 308 2.84 15.55 20.07
N PRO A 309 4.05 16.13 20.30
CA PRO A 309 4.18 17.55 20.62
C PRO A 309 4.13 18.46 19.39
N THR A 310 4.14 17.91 18.17
CA THR A 310 4.27 18.68 16.92
C THR A 310 2.94 19.27 16.44
N ARG A 311 1.84 18.84 17.04
CA ARG A 311 0.47 19.23 16.67
C ARG A 311 -0.42 19.17 17.89
N ASP A 312 -1.49 19.96 17.85
CA ASP A 312 -2.58 19.77 18.80
C ASP A 312 -3.41 18.55 18.39
N MET A 313 -3.65 17.64 19.33
CA MET A 313 -4.47 16.46 19.11
C MET A 313 -5.85 16.74 19.69
N GLU A 314 -6.87 16.81 18.85
CA GLU A 314 -8.25 17.11 19.28
C GLU A 314 -8.79 16.10 20.29
N SER A 315 -8.34 14.84 20.20
CA SER A 315 -8.70 13.75 21.11
C SER A 315 -7.66 13.57 22.22
N LYS A 316 -8.13 13.23 23.43
CA LYS A 316 -7.29 12.83 24.55
C LYS A 316 -7.08 11.31 24.60
N PRO A 317 -5.97 10.82 25.17
CA PRO A 317 -5.78 9.40 25.36
C PRO A 317 -6.76 8.83 26.39
N ASP A 318 -7.22 7.61 26.16
CA ASP A 318 -7.99 6.86 27.14
C ASP A 318 -7.05 6.13 28.12
N ILE A 319 -6.61 6.89 29.14
CA ILE A 319 -5.59 6.46 30.11
C ILE A 319 -6.05 5.23 30.91
N GLU A 320 -7.36 4.97 31.02
CA GLU A 320 -7.89 3.80 31.72
C GLU A 320 -7.40 2.48 31.11
N HIS A 321 -7.10 2.47 29.80
CA HIS A 321 -6.56 1.30 29.11
C HIS A 321 -5.06 1.08 29.37
N PHE A 322 -4.32 2.07 29.86
CA PHE A 322 -2.87 1.95 30.04
C PHE A 322 -2.51 0.92 31.11
N GLY A 323 -3.15 1.01 32.28
CA GLY A 323 -2.99 0.10 33.42
C GLY A 323 -3.18 -1.37 33.06
N PRO A 324 -4.38 -1.73 32.54
CA PRO A 324 -4.69 -3.07 32.07
C PRO A 324 -3.74 -3.56 30.98
N ALA A 325 -3.29 -2.69 30.07
CA ALA A 325 -2.40 -3.08 28.97
C ALA A 325 -1.03 -3.58 29.47
N TYR A 326 -0.29 -2.78 30.25
CA TYR A 326 1.01 -3.22 30.75
C TYR A 326 0.88 -4.33 31.80
N GLY A 327 -0.23 -4.36 32.55
CA GLY A 327 -0.55 -5.45 33.47
C GLY A 327 -0.71 -6.78 32.73
N PHE A 328 -1.41 -6.76 31.59
CA PHE A 328 -1.60 -7.92 30.74
C PHE A 328 -0.29 -8.43 30.14
N VAL A 329 0.56 -7.53 29.60
CA VAL A 329 1.87 -7.94 29.07
C VAL A 329 2.71 -8.66 30.13
N LYS A 330 2.75 -8.16 31.37
CA LYS A 330 3.42 -8.86 32.47
C LYS A 330 2.83 -10.26 32.71
N SER A 331 1.51 -10.39 32.72
CA SER A 331 0.84 -11.67 32.95
C SER A 331 1.16 -12.71 31.88
N VAL A 332 1.34 -12.30 30.63
CA VAL A 332 1.73 -13.20 29.54
C VAL A 332 3.20 -13.64 29.68
N LEU A 333 4.09 -12.73 30.06
CA LEU A 333 5.51 -13.03 30.23
C LEU A 333 5.82 -13.92 31.45
N GLN A 334 4.96 -13.88 32.48
CA GLN A 334 5.08 -14.67 33.71
C GLN A 334 4.10 -15.86 33.74
N ALA A 335 3.69 -16.35 32.57
CA ALA A 335 2.65 -17.36 32.44
C ALA A 335 3.12 -18.76 32.83
N GLU A 336 3.30 -19.01 34.14
CA GLU A 336 3.70 -20.32 34.67
C GLU A 336 2.49 -21.23 34.95
N ASP A 337 1.34 -20.67 35.35
CA ASP A 337 0.17 -21.46 35.80
C ASP A 337 -1.01 -21.50 34.81
N ASN A 338 -0.96 -20.73 33.71
CA ASN A 338 -2.07 -20.63 32.75
C ASN A 338 -1.64 -21.08 31.35
N LYS A 339 -2.08 -22.28 30.95
CA LYS A 339 -1.77 -22.90 29.65
C LYS A 339 -2.07 -22.01 28.44
N SER A 340 -3.14 -21.22 28.48
CA SER A 340 -3.48 -20.32 27.37
C SER A 340 -2.46 -19.19 27.27
N LEU A 341 -2.05 -18.61 28.40
CA LEU A 341 -1.03 -17.56 28.44
C LEU A 341 0.36 -18.10 28.07
N GLU A 342 0.71 -19.30 28.52
CA GLU A 342 1.96 -19.97 28.18
C GLU A 342 2.08 -20.17 26.67
N SER A 343 1.02 -20.67 26.03
CA SER A 343 0.99 -20.82 24.56
C SER A 343 1.11 -19.49 23.83
N ILE A 344 0.46 -18.43 24.32
CA ILE A 344 0.53 -17.10 23.72
C ILE A 344 1.95 -16.53 23.85
N SER A 345 2.54 -16.63 25.04
CA SER A 345 3.90 -16.16 25.33
C SER A 345 4.92 -16.87 24.45
N ARG A 346 4.86 -18.20 24.40
CA ARG A 346 5.78 -19.03 23.62
C ARG A 346 5.72 -18.78 22.11
N ILE A 347 4.54 -18.46 21.55
CA ILE A 347 4.38 -18.30 20.10
C ILE A 347 4.58 -16.84 19.66
N LEU A 348 4.11 -15.88 20.45
CA LEU A 348 4.10 -14.45 20.07
C LEU A 348 5.27 -13.66 20.67
N LEU A 349 5.83 -14.09 21.80
CA LEU A 349 6.84 -13.35 22.60
C LEU A 349 8.12 -14.17 22.85
N ASP A 350 8.48 -15.04 21.91
CA ASP A 350 9.64 -15.94 21.92
C ASP A 350 11.02 -15.25 21.88
N SER A 351 11.09 -13.95 21.61
CA SER A 351 12.34 -13.20 21.51
C SER A 351 12.32 -11.90 22.31
N ALA A 352 13.49 -11.47 22.80
CA ALA A 352 13.63 -10.21 23.54
C ALA A 352 13.12 -8.99 22.74
N GLU A 353 13.27 -9.01 21.41
CA GLU A 353 12.74 -7.95 20.54
C GLU A 353 11.21 -7.93 20.53
N ARG A 354 10.55 -9.10 20.45
CA ARG A 354 9.08 -9.18 20.49
C ARG A 354 8.51 -8.85 21.86
N GLN A 355 9.22 -9.22 22.94
CA GLN A 355 8.87 -8.79 24.30
C GLN A 355 8.96 -7.27 24.46
N TYR A 356 10.02 -6.65 23.93
CA TYR A 356 10.15 -5.19 23.89
C TYR A 356 9.00 -4.54 23.09
N LEU A 357 8.69 -5.08 21.90
CA LEU A 357 7.58 -4.58 21.09
C LEU A 357 6.22 -4.74 21.78
N ALA A 358 6.01 -5.81 22.55
CA ALA A 358 4.80 -6.01 23.36
C ALA A 358 4.61 -4.89 24.40
N TRP A 359 5.69 -4.49 25.08
CA TRP A 359 5.66 -3.34 25.98
C TRP A 359 5.34 -2.03 25.25
N ILE A 360 5.93 -1.80 24.08
CA ILE A 360 5.61 -0.64 23.23
C ILE A 360 4.13 -0.66 22.79
N CYS A 361 3.59 -1.82 22.43
CA CYS A 361 2.18 -1.95 22.10
C CYS A 361 1.30 -1.50 23.28
N ALA A 362 1.65 -1.91 24.50
CA ALA A 362 0.94 -1.49 25.70
C ALA A 362 0.99 0.03 25.94
N THR A 363 2.10 0.71 25.62
CA THR A 363 2.21 2.17 25.83
C THR A 363 1.27 2.98 24.93
N VAL A 364 1.00 2.49 23.71
CA VAL A 364 0.14 3.19 22.75
C VAL A 364 -1.33 2.78 22.80
N MET A 365 -1.72 1.82 23.65
CA MET A 365 -3.12 1.37 23.77
C MET A 365 -4.13 2.48 24.06
N PRO A 366 -3.84 3.48 24.91
CA PRO A 366 -4.74 4.62 25.14
C PRO A 366 -5.08 5.43 23.88
N TRP A 367 -4.26 5.33 22.84
CA TRP A 367 -4.44 6.03 21.57
C TRP A 367 -5.00 5.13 20.45
N ALA A 368 -5.31 3.87 20.72
CA ALA A 368 -5.66 2.90 19.69
C ALA A 368 -7.01 3.19 18.98
N ASP A 369 -7.96 3.84 19.67
CA ASP A 369 -9.28 4.23 19.13
C ASP A 369 -9.39 5.72 18.84
N ALA A 370 -8.32 6.49 19.05
CA ALA A 370 -8.37 7.91 18.80
C ALA A 370 -8.62 8.17 17.29
N PRO A 371 -9.43 9.20 16.94
CA PRO A 371 -9.72 9.53 15.55
C PRO A 371 -8.47 9.72 14.69
N LEU A 372 -8.61 9.48 13.39
CA LEU A 372 -7.55 9.74 12.43
C LEU A 372 -7.16 11.21 12.45
N VAL A 373 -5.87 11.47 12.56
CA VAL A 373 -5.30 12.82 12.59
C VAL A 373 -4.89 13.21 11.17
N VAL A 374 -5.34 14.38 10.71
CA VAL A 374 -4.98 14.90 9.39
C VAL A 374 -3.53 15.39 9.41
N GLY A 375 -2.68 14.79 8.58
CA GLY A 375 -1.29 15.19 8.43
C GLY A 375 -1.04 16.23 7.34
N PRO A 376 0.22 16.65 7.17
CA PRO A 376 0.63 17.55 6.09
C PRO A 376 0.21 16.99 4.73
N LYS A 377 -0.36 17.84 3.86
CA LYS A 377 -0.96 17.46 2.55
C LYS A 377 -2.26 16.64 2.63
N GLY A 378 -2.95 16.63 3.78
CA GLY A 378 -4.28 16.03 3.92
C GLY A 378 -4.30 14.50 4.06
N LYS A 379 -3.14 13.86 4.26
CA LYS A 379 -3.07 12.40 4.46
C LYS A 379 -3.48 12.04 5.90
N PRO A 380 -4.45 11.12 6.12
CA PRO A 380 -4.82 10.69 7.45
C PRO A 380 -3.76 9.76 8.06
N PHE A 381 -3.53 9.88 9.37
CA PHE A 381 -2.63 9.04 10.16
C PHE A 381 -3.32 8.60 11.46
N ASP A 382 -3.02 7.39 11.92
CA ASP A 382 -3.45 6.93 13.24
C ASP A 382 -2.74 7.69 14.36
N ALA A 383 -3.47 8.08 15.40
CA ALA A 383 -2.95 8.79 16.55
C ALA A 383 -1.84 8.01 17.27
N ALA A 384 -2.07 6.73 17.56
CA ALA A 384 -1.06 5.84 18.19
C ALA A 384 0.25 5.75 17.39
N TYR A 385 0.16 5.78 16.04
CA TYR A 385 1.34 5.82 15.18
C TYR A 385 2.10 7.15 15.32
N LEU A 386 1.40 8.28 15.34
CA LEU A 386 2.02 9.59 15.52
C LEU A 386 2.66 9.74 16.91
N VAL A 387 2.02 9.22 17.95
CA VAL A 387 2.57 9.20 19.31
C VAL A 387 3.88 8.42 19.37
N ALA A 388 3.95 7.26 18.72
CA ALA A 388 5.20 6.51 18.63
C ALA A 388 6.27 7.28 17.84
N ARG A 389 5.91 7.79 16.67
CA ARG A 389 6.87 8.42 15.75
C ARG A 389 7.37 9.78 16.22
N GLU A 390 6.50 10.61 16.78
CA GLU A 390 6.82 11.99 17.16
C GLU A 390 6.92 12.19 18.68
N GLY A 391 6.13 11.46 19.47
CA GLY A 391 6.05 11.64 20.92
C GLY A 391 7.26 11.10 21.68
N PHE A 392 7.71 9.88 21.37
CA PHE A 392 8.93 9.30 21.94
C PHE A 392 9.95 8.88 20.86
N LYS A 393 9.79 9.37 19.63
CA LYS A 393 10.74 9.18 18.51
C LYS A 393 11.16 7.72 18.31
N ALA A 394 10.17 6.83 18.26
CA ALA A 394 10.39 5.41 18.01
C ALA A 394 11.08 5.17 16.65
N PRO A 395 11.95 4.16 16.52
CA PRO A 395 12.51 3.77 15.24
C PRO A 395 11.42 3.48 14.20
N ASN A 396 11.68 3.76 12.91
CA ASN A 396 10.71 3.55 11.83
C ASN A 396 10.12 2.13 11.83
N LYS A 397 10.96 1.10 12.04
CA LYS A 397 10.51 -0.29 12.14
C LYS A 397 9.44 -0.49 13.21
N VAL A 398 9.59 0.15 14.37
CA VAL A 398 8.63 0.07 15.48
C VAL A 398 7.34 0.81 15.14
N SER A 399 7.47 2.02 14.58
CA SER A 399 6.32 2.82 14.15
C SER A 399 5.49 2.10 13.08
N ASP A 400 6.15 1.48 12.09
CA ASP A 400 5.49 0.73 11.02
C ASP A 400 4.74 -0.49 11.55
N VAL A 401 5.29 -1.18 12.56
CA VAL A 401 4.60 -2.30 13.24
C VAL A 401 3.29 -1.83 13.88
N ILE A 402 3.28 -0.67 14.54
CA ILE A 402 2.06 -0.11 15.16
C ILE A 402 1.02 0.23 14.08
N ALA A 403 1.45 0.90 13.00
CA ALA A 403 0.57 1.25 11.89
C ALA A 403 -0.05 0.01 11.22
N LEU A 404 0.75 -1.04 10.99
CA LEU A 404 0.26 -2.31 10.45
C LEU A 404 -0.70 -3.02 11.41
N SER A 405 -0.42 -2.97 12.72
CA SER A 405 -1.28 -3.58 13.76
C SER A 405 -2.66 -2.94 13.80
N LEU A 406 -2.73 -1.61 13.69
CA LEU A 406 -4.00 -0.88 13.63
C LEU A 406 -4.75 -1.18 12.33
N LYS A 407 -4.05 -1.10 11.19
CA LYS A 407 -4.62 -1.37 9.86
C LYS A 407 -5.20 -2.78 9.73
N ASN A 408 -4.47 -3.80 10.20
CA ASN A 408 -4.85 -5.20 10.05
C ASN A 408 -5.67 -5.73 11.23
N GLY A 409 -5.75 -4.98 12.34
CA GLY A 409 -6.32 -5.44 13.60
C GLY A 409 -7.76 -5.95 13.47
N GLY A 410 -8.63 -5.24 12.75
CA GLY A 410 -10.01 -5.70 12.52
C GLY A 410 -10.08 -7.06 11.80
N ALA A 411 -9.25 -7.26 10.78
CA ALA A 411 -9.18 -8.51 10.03
C ALA A 411 -8.60 -9.66 10.87
N ILE A 412 -7.58 -9.37 11.68
CA ILE A 412 -6.99 -10.33 12.62
C ILE A 412 -8.03 -10.81 13.63
N ARG A 413 -8.72 -9.87 14.30
CA ARG A 413 -9.74 -10.21 15.31
C ARG A 413 -10.86 -11.05 14.72
N SER A 414 -11.36 -10.67 13.53
CA SER A 414 -12.38 -11.45 12.82
C SER A 414 -11.91 -12.86 12.49
N MET A 415 -10.66 -13.02 12.03
CA MET A 415 -10.08 -14.32 11.70
C MET A 415 -9.91 -15.21 12.92
N VAL A 416 -9.40 -14.66 14.04
CA VAL A 416 -9.25 -15.38 15.30
C VAL A 416 -10.60 -15.85 15.83
N ALA A 417 -11.59 -14.95 15.86
CA ALA A 417 -12.92 -15.25 16.36
C ALA A 417 -13.64 -16.31 15.50
N GLU A 418 -13.56 -16.20 14.17
CA GLU A 418 -14.20 -17.16 13.27
C GLU A 418 -13.52 -18.52 13.35
N CYS A 419 -12.18 -18.55 13.36
CA CYS A 419 -11.49 -19.82 13.43
C CYS A 419 -11.72 -20.54 14.77
N TYR A 420 -11.80 -19.80 15.88
CA TYR A 420 -12.19 -20.37 17.18
C TYR A 420 -13.60 -20.96 17.17
N LYS A 421 -14.59 -20.28 16.56
CA LYS A 421 -15.96 -20.80 16.43
C LYS A 421 -15.99 -22.10 15.63
N GLN A 422 -15.23 -22.18 14.54
CA GLN A 422 -15.19 -23.36 13.68
C GLN A 422 -14.54 -24.56 14.37
N ILE A 423 -13.42 -24.34 15.05
CA ILE A 423 -12.73 -25.38 15.83
C ILE A 423 -13.67 -25.92 16.92
N ARG A 424 -14.41 -25.06 17.62
CA ARG A 424 -15.38 -25.50 18.64
C ARG A 424 -16.56 -26.28 18.08
N ARG A 425 -16.97 -26.03 16.83
CA ARG A 425 -18.08 -26.71 16.16
C ARG A 425 -17.68 -28.03 15.48
N GLY A 426 -16.39 -28.37 15.46
CA GLY A 426 -15.89 -29.56 14.78
C GLY A 426 -16.07 -29.52 13.25
N GLN A 427 -16.20 -28.32 12.68
CA GLN A 427 -16.36 -28.13 11.24
C GLN A 427 -15.01 -27.74 10.63
N GLU A 428 -14.42 -28.60 9.80
CA GLU A 428 -13.30 -28.22 8.93
C GLU A 428 -13.87 -27.59 7.66
N ARG A 429 -13.98 -26.25 7.64
CA ARG A 429 -14.33 -25.45 6.45
C ARG A 429 -13.14 -24.58 6.01
N GLU A 430 -13.26 -24.00 4.81
CA GLU A 430 -12.22 -23.25 4.07
C GLU A 430 -11.48 -22.15 4.86
N GLU A 431 -12.09 -21.55 5.89
CA GLU A 431 -11.54 -20.37 6.58
C GLU A 431 -10.42 -20.70 7.59
N CYS A 432 -10.46 -21.86 8.25
CA CYS A 432 -9.34 -22.40 9.07
C CYS A 432 -8.41 -23.33 8.27
N ALA A 433 -8.53 -23.34 6.94
CA ALA A 433 -7.67 -24.16 6.08
C ALA A 433 -6.23 -23.63 6.09
N ARG A 434 -5.27 -24.52 5.79
CA ARG A 434 -3.83 -24.22 5.87
C ARG A 434 -3.43 -23.10 4.91
N GLU A 435 -3.99 -23.13 3.72
CA GLU A 435 -3.79 -22.15 2.66
C GLU A 435 -4.39 -20.79 3.02
N THR A 436 -5.59 -20.74 3.59
CA THR A 436 -6.23 -19.47 3.98
C THR A 436 -5.44 -18.78 5.09
N LEU A 437 -5.11 -19.52 6.16
CA LEU A 437 -4.35 -18.99 7.29
C LEU A 437 -2.90 -18.65 6.89
N GLY A 438 -2.27 -19.50 6.07
CA GLY A 438 -0.92 -19.24 5.56
C GLY A 438 -0.86 -17.99 4.68
N MET A 439 -1.83 -17.79 3.78
CA MET A 439 -1.92 -16.58 2.96
C MET A 439 -2.14 -15.32 3.80
N LYS A 440 -2.92 -15.40 4.90
CA LYS A 440 -3.11 -14.28 5.83
C LYS A 440 -1.83 -13.93 6.59
N ILE A 441 -1.07 -14.92 7.07
CA ILE A 441 0.24 -14.69 7.69
C ILE A 441 1.20 -14.00 6.71
N ARG A 442 1.19 -14.41 5.43
CA ARG A 442 1.98 -13.75 4.38
C ARG A 442 1.54 -12.30 4.13
N GLU A 443 0.24 -12.06 4.10
CA GLU A 443 -0.34 -10.72 3.96
C GLU A 443 0.07 -9.79 5.12
N TRP A 444 0.06 -10.31 6.35
CA TRP A 444 0.49 -9.57 7.54
C TRP A 444 2.02 -9.43 7.63
N GLY A 445 2.78 -10.29 6.95
CA GLY A 445 4.23 -10.20 6.81
C GLY A 445 5.00 -10.59 8.07
N ALA A 446 6.28 -10.20 8.14
CA ALA A 446 7.21 -10.64 9.20
C ALA A 446 6.82 -10.21 10.63
N THR A 447 5.94 -9.22 10.76
CA THR A 447 5.52 -8.66 12.06
C THR A 447 4.16 -9.19 12.52
N TRP A 448 3.62 -10.22 11.85
CA TRP A 448 2.28 -10.78 12.14
C TRP A 448 2.09 -11.14 13.61
N ARG A 449 3.12 -11.68 14.28
CA ARG A 449 3.05 -12.04 15.70
C ARG A 449 2.76 -10.84 16.59
N THR A 450 3.47 -9.74 16.37
CA THR A 450 3.24 -8.49 17.11
C THR A 450 1.87 -7.90 16.78
N GLN A 451 1.41 -7.99 15.52
CA GLN A 451 0.08 -7.50 15.13
C GLN A 451 -1.05 -8.30 15.81
N ILE A 452 -0.91 -9.62 15.92
CA ILE A 452 -1.84 -10.47 16.68
C ILE A 452 -1.79 -10.12 18.16
N PHE A 453 -0.60 -9.96 18.73
CA PHE A 453 -0.46 -9.60 20.14
C PHE A 453 -1.05 -8.22 20.45
N PHE A 454 -0.85 -7.24 19.57
CA PHE A 454 -1.50 -5.91 19.66
C PHE A 454 -3.03 -6.04 19.64
N SER A 455 -3.58 -6.85 18.74
CA SER A 455 -5.03 -7.10 18.65
C SER A 455 -5.57 -7.77 19.92
N LEU A 456 -4.79 -8.67 20.50
CA LEU A 456 -5.11 -9.32 21.77
C LEU A 456 -5.11 -8.34 22.94
N ILE A 457 -4.09 -7.47 23.08
CA ILE A 457 -4.08 -6.42 24.12
C ILE A 457 -5.32 -5.52 23.93
N TYR A 458 -5.59 -5.09 22.69
CA TYR A 458 -6.72 -4.23 22.37
C TYR A 458 -8.06 -4.80 22.83
N GLU A 459 -8.33 -6.07 22.57
CA GLU A 459 -9.56 -6.75 23.03
C GLU A 459 -9.54 -6.99 24.54
N TYR A 460 -8.39 -7.34 25.12
CA TYR A 460 -8.26 -7.66 26.53
C TYR A 460 -8.60 -6.46 27.43
N VAL A 461 -8.08 -5.27 27.11
CA VAL A 461 -8.31 -4.07 27.91
C VAL A 461 -9.76 -3.59 27.84
N ARG A 462 -10.49 -3.95 26.78
CA ARG A 462 -11.91 -3.63 26.56
C ARG A 462 -12.86 -4.73 27.06
N SER A 463 -12.34 -5.90 27.41
CA SER A 463 -13.14 -7.04 27.84
C SER A 463 -13.33 -7.03 29.37
N GLY A 464 -14.55 -7.36 29.80
CA GLY A 464 -14.84 -7.71 31.21
C GLY A 464 -14.14 -9.00 31.64
N GLU A 465 -14.07 -9.24 32.95
CA GLU A 465 -13.25 -10.32 33.53
C GLU A 465 -13.66 -11.72 33.06
N GLU A 466 -14.97 -12.02 33.00
CA GLU A 466 -15.48 -13.30 32.47
C GLU A 466 -15.14 -13.48 30.97
N SER A 467 -15.26 -12.42 30.17
CA SER A 467 -14.94 -12.44 28.75
C SER A 467 -13.45 -12.60 28.45
N ARG A 468 -12.56 -12.18 29.36
CA ARG A 468 -11.11 -12.30 29.18
C ARG A 468 -10.65 -13.75 29.11
N GLN A 469 -11.21 -14.64 29.92
CA GLN A 469 -10.81 -16.05 29.89
C GLN A 469 -11.16 -16.72 28.55
N ASP A 470 -12.36 -16.45 28.04
CA ASP A 470 -12.78 -16.95 26.73
C ASP A 470 -11.98 -16.34 25.58
N LEU A 471 -11.61 -15.05 25.68
CA LEU A 471 -10.71 -14.39 24.74
C LEU A 471 -9.33 -15.06 24.69
N LEU A 472 -8.72 -15.31 25.85
CA LEU A 472 -7.42 -16.01 25.93
C LEU A 472 -7.51 -17.43 25.38
N ARG A 473 -8.62 -18.14 25.63
CA ARG A 473 -8.87 -19.45 25.04
C ARG A 473 -9.00 -19.37 23.52
N SER A 474 -9.68 -18.36 23.00
CA SER A 474 -9.84 -18.11 21.56
C SER A 474 -8.48 -17.94 20.88
N TYR A 475 -7.64 -17.04 21.40
CA TYR A 475 -6.31 -16.78 20.83
C TYR A 475 -5.37 -17.98 20.98
N SER A 476 -5.31 -18.61 22.15
CA SER A 476 -4.46 -19.80 22.33
C SER A 476 -4.88 -20.97 21.42
N THR A 477 -6.17 -21.18 21.22
CA THR A 477 -6.69 -22.20 20.28
C THR A 477 -6.31 -21.87 18.83
N PHE A 478 -6.43 -20.60 18.43
CA PHE A 478 -6.02 -20.14 17.11
C PHE A 478 -4.52 -20.35 16.87
N LEU A 479 -3.67 -19.93 17.81
CA LEU A 479 -2.22 -20.10 17.71
C LEU A 479 -1.83 -21.59 17.70
N GLY A 480 -2.47 -22.41 18.52
CA GLY A 480 -2.28 -23.87 18.49
C GLY A 480 -2.67 -24.49 17.14
N ARG A 481 -3.69 -23.96 16.46
CA ARG A 481 -4.02 -24.37 15.08
C ARG A 481 -2.93 -23.97 14.09
N LEU A 482 -2.38 -22.76 14.18
CA LEU A 482 -1.27 -22.33 13.31
C LEU A 482 -0.02 -23.20 13.49
N GLU A 483 0.28 -23.57 14.72
CA GLU A 483 1.38 -24.48 15.05
C GLU A 483 1.14 -25.89 14.53
N LYS A 484 -0.06 -26.46 14.78
CA LYS A 484 -0.45 -27.78 14.25
C LYS A 484 -0.40 -27.84 12.72
N LEU A 485 -0.68 -26.72 12.07
CA LEU A 485 -0.59 -26.57 10.62
C LEU A 485 0.80 -26.17 10.14
N GLU A 486 1.82 -26.05 10.99
CA GLU A 486 3.21 -25.72 10.60
C GLU A 486 3.33 -24.49 9.67
N ILE A 487 2.53 -23.45 9.93
CA ILE A 487 2.47 -22.22 9.11
C ILE A 487 2.93 -20.97 9.87
N LEU A 488 3.52 -21.13 11.06
CA LEU A 488 4.05 -20.00 11.84
C LEU A 488 5.07 -19.15 11.05
N GLU A 489 5.83 -19.80 10.16
CA GLU A 489 6.84 -19.17 9.30
C GLU A 489 6.37 -18.96 7.86
N ALA A 490 5.06 -19.06 7.57
CA ALA A 490 4.53 -18.97 6.20
C ALA A 490 4.91 -17.68 5.45
N TYR A 491 5.17 -16.58 6.17
CA TYR A 491 5.64 -15.32 5.60
C TYR A 491 7.03 -15.41 4.95
N THR A 492 7.84 -16.41 5.32
CA THR A 492 9.19 -16.64 4.76
C THR A 492 9.18 -17.61 3.59
N PHE A 493 8.05 -18.28 3.30
CA PHE A 493 8.02 -19.31 2.26
C PHE A 493 8.26 -18.73 0.87
N ASP A 494 9.22 -19.30 0.15
CA ASP A 494 9.41 -19.00 -1.25
C ASP A 494 8.43 -19.80 -2.11
N PRO A 495 7.82 -19.19 -3.15
CA PRO A 495 7.02 -19.93 -4.11
C PRO A 495 7.85 -21.02 -4.80
N ILE A 496 7.28 -22.23 -4.94
CA ILE A 496 7.90 -23.35 -5.67
C ILE A 496 8.26 -22.95 -7.12
N VAL A 497 7.51 -22.02 -7.71
CA VAL A 497 7.74 -21.50 -9.06
C VAL A 497 7.99 -20.00 -8.99
N ASN A 498 9.14 -19.54 -9.49
CA ASN A 498 9.43 -18.10 -9.57
C ASN A 498 8.73 -17.46 -10.79
N GLY A 499 8.60 -16.13 -10.78
CA GLY A 499 7.87 -15.42 -11.84
C GLY A 499 8.44 -15.59 -13.26
N LYS A 500 9.75 -15.86 -13.39
CA LYS A 500 10.37 -16.15 -14.70
C LYS A 500 9.99 -17.54 -15.19
N GLN A 501 10.07 -18.55 -14.34
CA GLN A 501 9.66 -19.93 -14.63
C GLN A 501 8.16 -19.99 -14.96
N LEU A 502 7.33 -19.26 -14.23
CA LEU A 502 5.90 -19.19 -14.47
C LEU A 502 5.57 -18.53 -15.83
N ALA A 503 6.26 -17.45 -16.18
CA ALA A 503 6.13 -16.80 -17.49
C ALA A 503 6.50 -17.75 -18.66
N VAL A 504 7.59 -18.50 -18.51
CA VAL A 504 8.02 -19.51 -19.50
C VAL A 504 6.99 -20.63 -19.61
N ALA A 505 6.49 -21.16 -18.49
CA ALA A 505 5.53 -22.26 -18.47
C ALA A 505 4.15 -21.86 -19.05
N LEU A 506 3.76 -20.59 -18.91
CA LEU A 506 2.51 -20.03 -19.44
C LEU A 506 2.66 -19.42 -20.84
N LYS A 507 3.88 -19.43 -21.42
CA LYS A 507 4.20 -18.79 -22.71
C LYS A 507 3.76 -17.33 -22.80
N THR A 508 3.89 -16.57 -21.72
CA THR A 508 3.46 -15.17 -21.61
C THR A 508 4.57 -14.27 -21.11
N LYS A 509 4.54 -12.98 -21.46
CA LYS A 509 5.52 -12.00 -20.96
C LYS A 509 5.21 -11.62 -19.49
N PRO A 510 6.23 -11.46 -18.63
CA PRO A 510 6.04 -10.98 -17.26
C PRO A 510 5.31 -9.64 -17.22
N GLY A 511 4.39 -9.47 -16.27
CA GLY A 511 3.59 -8.25 -16.11
C GLY A 511 2.82 -8.20 -14.78
N PRO A 512 1.92 -7.21 -14.59
CA PRO A 512 1.18 -7.01 -13.33
C PRO A 512 0.36 -8.21 -12.84
N TRP A 513 -0.09 -9.08 -13.75
CA TRP A 513 -0.81 -10.32 -13.46
C TRP A 513 0.02 -11.34 -12.66
N MET A 514 1.36 -11.22 -12.71
CA MET A 514 2.30 -12.15 -12.09
C MET A 514 2.09 -12.26 -10.58
N LYS A 515 1.73 -11.16 -9.91
CA LYS A 515 1.46 -11.17 -8.48
C LYS A 515 0.30 -12.11 -8.15
N GLY A 516 -0.83 -11.96 -8.82
CA GLY A 516 -2.00 -12.82 -8.60
C GLY A 516 -1.75 -14.28 -8.98
N ALA A 517 -0.96 -14.53 -10.02
CA ALA A 517 -0.57 -15.89 -10.40
C ALA A 517 0.37 -16.54 -9.36
N LEU A 518 1.34 -15.78 -8.83
CA LEU A 518 2.22 -16.25 -7.74
C LEU A 518 1.44 -16.47 -6.44
N ASP A 519 0.42 -15.66 -6.16
CA ASP A 519 -0.48 -15.87 -5.02
C ASP A 519 -1.25 -17.20 -5.15
N VAL A 520 -1.69 -17.57 -6.37
CA VAL A 520 -2.32 -18.88 -6.63
C VAL A 520 -1.33 -20.03 -6.46
N VAL A 521 -0.09 -19.88 -6.96
CA VAL A 521 0.98 -20.87 -6.73
C VAL A 521 1.21 -21.08 -5.23
N MET A 522 1.30 -19.99 -4.47
CA MET A 522 1.52 -20.04 -3.03
C MET A 522 0.33 -20.64 -2.28
N GLN A 523 -0.90 -20.29 -2.67
CA GLN A 523 -2.11 -20.89 -2.09
C GLN A 523 -2.13 -22.40 -2.32
N TRP A 524 -1.83 -22.85 -3.54
CA TRP A 524 -1.72 -24.27 -3.86
C TRP A 524 -0.61 -24.96 -3.05
N GLN A 525 0.56 -24.33 -2.94
CA GLN A 525 1.71 -24.83 -2.16
C GLN A 525 1.36 -24.99 -0.68
N LEU A 526 0.61 -24.05 -0.11
CA LEU A 526 0.15 -24.14 1.28
C LEU A 526 -0.91 -25.22 1.48
N ALA A 527 -1.76 -25.48 0.49
CA ALA A 527 -2.76 -26.55 0.53
C ALA A 527 -2.15 -27.95 0.38
N ASN A 528 -0.98 -28.06 -0.27
CA ASN A 528 -0.30 -29.32 -0.57
C ASN A 528 1.09 -29.40 0.10
N PRO A 529 1.15 -29.47 1.44
CA PRO A 529 2.42 -29.50 2.16
C PRO A 529 3.27 -30.71 1.75
N GLY A 530 4.55 -30.47 1.43
CA GLY A 530 5.50 -31.51 1.04
C GLY A 530 5.58 -31.83 -0.46
N ASN A 531 4.65 -31.29 -1.27
CA ASN A 531 4.76 -31.41 -2.73
C ASN A 531 5.70 -30.33 -3.28
N THR A 532 6.82 -30.74 -3.89
CA THR A 532 7.81 -29.86 -4.50
C THR A 532 7.73 -29.82 -6.02
N ASP A 533 6.80 -30.56 -6.62
CA ASP A 533 6.60 -30.57 -8.06
C ASP A 533 5.92 -29.27 -8.52
N PRO A 534 6.55 -28.47 -9.41
CA PRO A 534 5.95 -27.26 -9.94
C PRO A 534 4.79 -27.52 -10.92
N ALA A 535 4.66 -28.71 -11.51
CA ALA A 535 3.70 -28.95 -12.59
C ALA A 535 2.22 -28.80 -12.14
N PRO A 536 1.78 -29.39 -11.01
CA PRO A 536 0.40 -29.22 -10.55
C PRO A 536 0.08 -27.78 -10.10
N ALA A 537 1.06 -27.06 -9.56
CA ALA A 537 0.90 -25.64 -9.21
C ALA A 537 0.69 -24.77 -10.46
N ILE A 538 1.43 -25.06 -11.53
CA ILE A 538 1.28 -24.38 -12.83
C ILE A 538 -0.08 -24.74 -13.45
N GLU A 539 -0.55 -25.98 -13.33
CA GLU A 539 -1.89 -26.37 -13.75
C GLU A 539 -2.98 -25.64 -12.95
N ALA A 540 -2.82 -25.50 -11.63
CA ALA A 540 -3.73 -24.73 -10.80
C ALA A 540 -3.78 -23.26 -11.25
N VAL A 541 -2.64 -22.66 -11.63
CA VAL A 541 -2.62 -21.32 -12.24
C VAL A 541 -3.38 -21.32 -13.55
N LYS A 542 -3.15 -22.27 -14.46
CA LYS A 542 -3.87 -22.37 -15.75
C LYS A 542 -5.39 -22.53 -15.55
N ALA A 543 -5.80 -23.34 -14.59
CA ALA A 543 -7.20 -23.54 -14.21
C ALA A 543 -7.83 -22.29 -13.59
N ALA A 544 -7.09 -21.57 -12.73
CA ALA A 544 -7.51 -20.30 -12.13
C ALA A 544 -7.57 -19.16 -13.16
N THR A 545 -6.72 -19.19 -14.18
CA THR A 545 -6.75 -18.28 -15.34
C THR A 545 -8.06 -18.44 -16.11
N ASN A 546 -8.63 -19.65 -16.11
CA ASN A 546 -9.88 -19.97 -16.80
C ASN A 546 -11.17 -19.79 -15.97
N SER A 547 -11.14 -19.35 -14.69
CA SER A 547 -12.41 -19.23 -13.93
C SER A 547 -12.55 -18.18 -12.80
N GLU A 548 -11.51 -17.49 -12.28
CA GLU A 548 -11.76 -16.50 -11.21
C GLU A 548 -10.82 -15.27 -11.17
N LEU A 549 -9.58 -15.40 -11.63
CA LEU A 549 -8.60 -14.30 -11.57
C LEU A 549 -8.99 -13.09 -12.45
N PRO A 550 -9.46 -13.24 -13.70
CA PRO A 550 -9.92 -12.10 -14.51
C PRO A 550 -11.07 -11.34 -13.84
N ARG A 551 -12.02 -12.05 -13.19
CA ARG A 551 -13.15 -11.44 -12.47
C ARG A 551 -12.70 -10.65 -11.23
N ARG A 552 -11.75 -11.17 -10.45
CA ARG A 552 -11.19 -10.46 -9.28
C ARG A 552 -10.42 -9.21 -9.68
N LEU A 553 -9.61 -9.29 -10.74
CA LEU A 553 -8.86 -8.15 -11.27
C LEU A 553 -9.80 -7.08 -11.86
N ALA A 554 -10.83 -7.50 -12.60
CA ALA A 554 -11.88 -6.62 -13.10
C ALA A 554 -12.61 -5.92 -11.95
N THR A 555 -12.99 -6.65 -10.89
CA THR A 555 -13.64 -6.06 -9.70
C THR A 555 -12.73 -5.06 -8.99
N TYR A 556 -11.45 -5.40 -8.78
CA TYR A 556 -10.48 -4.49 -8.16
C TYR A 556 -10.28 -3.21 -8.98
N PHE A 557 -10.17 -3.33 -10.31
CA PHE A 557 -10.08 -2.19 -11.21
C PHE A 557 -11.30 -1.26 -11.09
N LEU A 558 -12.51 -1.83 -11.04
CA LEU A 558 -13.75 -1.08 -10.86
C LEU A 558 -13.86 -0.39 -9.49
N GLU A 559 -13.27 -0.97 -8.44
CA GLU A 559 -13.34 -0.42 -7.08
C GLU A 559 -12.27 0.63 -6.77
N ARG A 560 -11.07 0.48 -7.34
CA ARG A 560 -9.90 1.28 -6.96
C ARG A 560 -9.49 2.27 -8.04
N THR A 561 -9.64 1.94 -9.31
CA THR A 561 -9.11 2.73 -10.42
C THR A 561 -10.18 3.61 -11.05
N VAL A 562 -11.35 3.06 -11.34
CA VAL A 562 -12.46 3.80 -11.97
C VAL A 562 -12.91 5.03 -11.15
N PRO A 563 -13.09 4.97 -9.82
CA PRO A 563 -13.51 6.14 -9.05
C PRO A 563 -12.49 7.29 -9.06
N ASN A 564 -11.20 6.96 -9.19
CA ASN A 564 -10.12 7.94 -9.25
C ASN A 564 -10.03 8.60 -10.64
N ALA A 565 -10.20 7.82 -11.71
CA ALA A 565 -10.13 8.30 -13.09
C ALA A 565 -11.41 9.02 -13.55
N PHE A 566 -12.58 8.61 -13.06
CA PHE A 566 -13.90 9.14 -13.42
C PHE A 566 -14.65 9.69 -12.20
N GLN A 567 -14.12 10.80 -11.62
CA GLN A 567 -14.71 11.43 -10.44
C GLN A 567 -16.12 12.00 -10.73
N GLN A 568 -17.14 11.42 -10.10
CA GLN A 568 -18.56 11.67 -10.40
C GLN A 568 -19.03 13.12 -10.17
N ASN A 569 -18.35 13.93 -9.35
CA ASN A 569 -18.82 15.27 -8.96
C ASN A 569 -17.98 16.45 -9.46
N LYS A 570 -16.90 16.22 -10.23
CA LYS A 570 -16.01 17.31 -10.70
C LYS A 570 -15.92 17.47 -12.21
N ALA A 571 -16.31 16.47 -13.00
CA ALA A 571 -16.10 16.48 -14.45
C ALA A 571 -16.87 17.61 -15.17
N VAL A 572 -18.11 17.90 -14.76
CA VAL A 572 -18.93 18.96 -15.38
C VAL A 572 -18.41 20.36 -15.02
N SER A 573 -17.93 20.56 -13.79
CA SER A 573 -17.41 21.85 -13.33
C SER A 573 -16.00 22.17 -13.84
N LYS A 574 -15.15 21.17 -14.12
CA LYS A 574 -13.78 21.37 -14.60
C LYS A 574 -13.68 21.62 -16.11
N LYS A 575 -14.58 21.03 -16.91
CA LYS A 575 -14.63 21.29 -18.37
C LYS A 575 -14.98 22.75 -18.70
N ALA A 576 -15.76 23.42 -17.85
CA ALA A 576 -16.03 24.85 -17.96
C ALA A 576 -14.79 25.74 -17.63
N ALA A 577 -13.76 25.18 -17.00
CA ALA A 577 -12.54 25.88 -16.59
C ALA A 577 -11.30 25.57 -17.48
N GLY A 578 -11.47 24.80 -18.57
CA GLY A 578 -10.37 24.44 -19.48
C GLY A 578 -9.38 23.39 -18.94
N GLU A 579 -9.66 22.77 -17.79
CA GLU A 579 -8.85 21.67 -17.27
C GLU A 579 -9.22 20.33 -17.94
N GLN A 580 -8.20 19.62 -18.45
CA GLN A 580 -8.33 18.29 -19.04
C GLN A 580 -8.78 17.26 -17.98
N ALA A 581 -9.71 16.36 -18.34
CA ALA A 581 -10.22 15.37 -17.39
C ALA A 581 -9.11 14.37 -16.99
N GLU A 582 -9.15 13.83 -15.77
CA GLU A 582 -8.12 12.90 -15.27
C GLU A 582 -7.91 11.68 -16.20
N TRP A 583 -8.99 11.14 -16.77
CA TRP A 583 -8.92 10.01 -17.71
C TRP A 583 -8.37 10.40 -19.09
N GLU A 584 -8.39 11.68 -19.48
CA GLU A 584 -7.88 12.19 -20.76
C GLU A 584 -6.35 12.42 -20.71
N LYS A 585 -5.73 12.39 -19.53
CA LYS A 585 -4.27 12.56 -19.39
C LYS A 585 -3.51 11.38 -19.99
N ALA A 586 -2.37 11.66 -20.62
CA ALA A 586 -1.54 10.64 -21.29
C ALA A 586 -1.11 9.49 -20.36
N GLU A 587 -0.89 9.78 -19.07
CA GLU A 587 -0.58 8.80 -18.02
C GLU A 587 -1.72 7.79 -17.75
N ASN A 588 -2.96 8.14 -18.10
CA ASN A 588 -4.16 7.33 -17.88
C ASN A 588 -4.75 6.75 -19.18
N ALA A 589 -4.03 6.83 -20.31
CA ALA A 589 -4.51 6.36 -21.61
C ALA A 589 -4.97 4.88 -21.62
N HIS A 590 -4.40 4.06 -20.74
CA HIS A 590 -4.73 2.63 -20.62
C HIS A 590 -6.09 2.36 -19.98
N VAL A 591 -6.69 3.32 -19.29
CA VAL A 591 -7.92 3.10 -18.50
C VAL A 591 -9.10 2.68 -19.38
N ILE A 592 -9.21 3.23 -20.59
CA ILE A 592 -10.27 2.87 -21.54
C ILE A 592 -10.08 1.44 -22.07
N THR A 593 -8.83 1.05 -22.37
CA THR A 593 -8.50 -0.33 -22.77
C THR A 593 -8.79 -1.32 -21.65
N PHE A 594 -8.52 -0.96 -20.39
CA PHE A 594 -8.86 -1.80 -19.24
C PHE A 594 -10.37 -1.88 -19.00
N LEU A 595 -11.14 -0.81 -19.23
CA LEU A 595 -12.60 -0.86 -19.17
C LEU A 595 -13.17 -1.84 -20.20
N GLU A 596 -12.67 -1.82 -21.43
CA GLU A 596 -13.05 -2.78 -22.48
C GLU A 596 -12.75 -4.22 -22.06
N TRP A 597 -11.53 -4.49 -21.62
CA TRP A 597 -11.13 -5.80 -21.13
C TRP A 597 -11.98 -6.25 -19.93
N THR A 598 -12.32 -5.33 -19.03
CA THR A 598 -13.15 -5.60 -17.85
C THR A 598 -14.53 -6.09 -18.28
N ILE A 599 -15.19 -5.44 -19.24
CA ILE A 599 -16.52 -5.87 -19.71
C ILE A 599 -16.44 -7.26 -20.35
N SER A 600 -15.38 -7.56 -21.11
CA SER A 600 -15.16 -8.89 -21.70
C SER A 600 -14.83 -9.97 -20.67
N ALA A 601 -14.23 -9.60 -19.54
CA ALA A 601 -13.79 -10.54 -18.50
C ALA A 601 -14.90 -10.87 -17.47
N LEU A 602 -15.94 -10.04 -17.36
CA LEU A 602 -17.04 -10.23 -16.43
C LEU A 602 -18.14 -11.11 -17.02
N GLY A 603 -18.66 -12.05 -16.21
CA GLY A 603 -19.86 -12.80 -16.59
C GLY A 603 -21.15 -11.97 -16.41
N PRO A 604 -22.31 -12.44 -16.93
CA PRO A 604 -23.58 -11.72 -16.83
C PRO A 604 -23.98 -11.34 -15.39
N GLU A 605 -23.73 -12.25 -14.43
CA GLU A 605 -23.99 -12.00 -13.00
C GLU A 605 -23.07 -10.93 -12.40
N ASP A 606 -21.79 -10.92 -12.79
CA ASP A 606 -20.82 -9.95 -12.28
C ASP A 606 -21.05 -8.56 -12.86
N ILE A 607 -21.53 -8.50 -14.11
CA ILE A 607 -21.99 -7.27 -14.75
C ILE A 607 -23.18 -6.70 -13.97
N ASN A 608 -24.19 -7.52 -13.64
CA ASN A 608 -25.34 -7.07 -12.84
C ASN A 608 -24.91 -6.51 -11.47
N LYS A 609 -23.96 -7.16 -10.78
CA LYS A 609 -23.41 -6.67 -9.50
C LYS A 609 -22.66 -5.33 -9.65
N ASN A 610 -21.93 -5.14 -10.74
CA ASN A 610 -21.06 -3.98 -10.94
C ASN A 610 -21.64 -2.90 -11.88
N ILE A 611 -22.87 -3.04 -12.36
CA ILE A 611 -23.47 -2.15 -13.37
C ILE A 611 -23.43 -0.66 -12.97
N ARG A 612 -23.64 -0.36 -11.68
CA ARG A 612 -23.58 1.00 -11.13
C ARG A 612 -22.18 1.63 -11.20
N ARG A 613 -21.12 0.80 -11.27
CA ARG A 613 -19.72 1.23 -11.41
C ARG A 613 -19.28 1.31 -12.87
N LEU A 614 -19.90 0.50 -13.74
CA LEU A 614 -19.59 0.44 -15.17
C LEU A 614 -20.29 1.55 -15.98
N VAL A 615 -21.54 1.89 -15.65
CA VAL A 615 -22.34 2.84 -16.44
C VAL A 615 -21.80 4.28 -16.42
N PRO A 616 -21.46 4.89 -15.26
CA PRO A 616 -20.98 6.28 -15.23
C PRO A 616 -19.76 6.57 -16.10
N PRO A 617 -18.66 5.78 -16.09
CA PRO A 617 -17.50 6.05 -16.95
C PRO A 617 -17.84 5.89 -18.43
N ILE A 618 -18.68 4.91 -18.80
CA ILE A 618 -19.11 4.71 -20.18
C ILE A 618 -19.94 5.89 -20.67
N LEU A 619 -20.92 6.38 -19.89
CA LEU A 619 -21.71 7.55 -20.25
C LEU A 619 -20.89 8.84 -20.32
N THR A 620 -19.83 8.94 -19.49
CA THR A 620 -18.87 10.04 -19.58
C THR A 620 -18.14 10.03 -20.92
N LEU A 621 -17.75 8.86 -21.42
CA LEU A 621 -17.14 8.70 -22.74
C LEU A 621 -18.13 9.00 -23.87
N VAL A 622 -19.38 8.53 -23.78
CA VAL A 622 -20.45 8.85 -24.75
C VAL A 622 -20.73 10.37 -24.80
N SER A 623 -20.52 11.06 -23.69
CA SER A 623 -20.69 12.52 -23.60
C SER A 623 -19.39 13.30 -23.90
N ALA A 624 -18.33 12.63 -24.38
CA ALA A 624 -17.07 13.29 -24.72
C ALA A 624 -17.24 14.26 -25.90
N ILE A 625 -16.37 15.27 -25.94
CA ILE A 625 -16.33 16.27 -27.01
C ILE A 625 -15.70 15.66 -28.26
N GLU A 626 -14.58 14.95 -28.07
CA GLU A 626 -13.82 14.28 -29.13
C GLU A 626 -14.57 13.04 -29.66
N ILE A 627 -14.74 12.98 -30.97
CA ILE A 627 -15.48 11.91 -31.67
C ILE A 627 -14.89 10.51 -31.43
N PRO A 628 -13.56 10.29 -31.45
CA PRO A 628 -13.00 8.96 -31.18
C PRO A 628 -13.34 8.43 -29.78
N HIS A 629 -13.34 9.30 -28.76
CA HIS A 629 -13.71 8.91 -27.40
C HIS A 629 -15.20 8.62 -27.28
N LYS A 630 -16.03 9.42 -27.96
CA LYS A 630 -17.47 9.20 -28.05
C LYS A 630 -17.81 7.88 -28.72
N ALA A 631 -17.19 7.57 -29.85
CA ALA A 631 -17.34 6.30 -30.55
C ALA A 631 -16.91 5.12 -29.66
N LYS A 632 -15.79 5.26 -28.94
CA LYS A 632 -15.34 4.23 -27.99
C LYS A 632 -16.30 4.05 -26.82
N GLY A 633 -16.90 5.13 -26.30
CA GLY A 633 -17.97 5.06 -25.32
C GLY A 633 -19.18 4.28 -25.82
N CYS A 634 -19.61 4.53 -27.07
CA CYS A 634 -20.72 3.79 -27.70
C CYS A 634 -20.39 2.30 -27.88
N HIS A 635 -19.15 1.97 -28.26
CA HIS A 635 -18.68 0.59 -28.37
C HIS A 635 -18.70 -0.14 -27.03
N LEU A 636 -18.17 0.49 -25.97
CA LEU A 636 -18.21 -0.07 -24.61
C LEU A 636 -19.66 -0.26 -24.13
N LEU A 637 -20.54 0.68 -24.46
CA LEU A 637 -21.95 0.58 -24.15
C LEU A 637 -22.62 -0.58 -24.88
N ALA A 638 -22.32 -0.77 -26.17
CA ALA A 638 -22.81 -1.90 -26.95
C ALA A 638 -22.38 -3.25 -26.36
N MET A 639 -21.11 -3.37 -25.95
CA MET A 639 -20.58 -4.56 -25.26
C MET A 639 -21.29 -4.80 -23.92
N LEU A 640 -21.48 -3.76 -23.12
CA LEU A 640 -22.16 -3.85 -21.83
C LEU A 640 -23.60 -4.34 -22.00
N ILE A 641 -24.35 -3.77 -22.95
CA ILE A 641 -25.75 -4.13 -23.21
C ILE A 641 -25.85 -5.58 -23.70
N HIS A 642 -24.96 -6.00 -24.60
CA HIS A 642 -24.93 -7.37 -25.11
C HIS A 642 -24.72 -8.39 -23.97
N SER A 643 -23.73 -8.14 -23.12
CA SER A 643 -23.34 -9.04 -22.03
C SER A 643 -24.25 -8.96 -20.79
N ALA A 644 -25.08 -7.93 -20.67
CA ALA A 644 -26.01 -7.78 -19.55
C ALA A 644 -27.17 -8.81 -19.59
N PRO A 645 -27.62 -9.33 -18.44
CA PRO A 645 -28.83 -10.15 -18.38
C PRO A 645 -30.07 -9.35 -18.84
N PRO A 646 -31.04 -9.97 -19.56
CA PRO A 646 -32.18 -9.29 -20.16
C PRO A 646 -32.95 -8.35 -19.22
N ASP A 647 -33.28 -8.82 -18.01
CA ASP A 647 -34.11 -8.06 -17.06
C ASP A 647 -33.35 -6.96 -16.30
N THR A 648 -32.02 -6.94 -16.39
CA THR A 648 -31.19 -6.03 -15.57
C THR A 648 -31.39 -4.58 -15.99
N LEU A 649 -31.48 -4.32 -17.30
CA LEU A 649 -31.53 -2.96 -17.84
C LEU A 649 -32.86 -2.28 -17.50
N SER A 650 -33.99 -2.95 -17.72
CA SER A 650 -35.32 -2.41 -17.38
C SER A 650 -35.52 -2.27 -15.88
N ARG A 651 -35.05 -3.23 -15.06
CA ARG A 651 -35.17 -3.16 -13.59
C ARG A 651 -34.37 -2.01 -12.99
N THR A 652 -33.23 -1.68 -13.59
CA THR A 652 -32.36 -0.59 -13.12
C THR A 652 -32.73 0.78 -13.70
N GLY A 653 -33.58 0.82 -14.72
CA GLY A 653 -33.96 2.03 -15.45
C GLY A 653 -32.87 2.56 -16.39
N TYR A 654 -31.80 1.79 -16.63
CA TYR A 654 -30.70 2.21 -17.51
C TYR A 654 -31.06 2.12 -18.99
N ASP A 655 -32.10 1.36 -19.35
CA ASP A 655 -32.67 1.31 -20.69
C ASP A 655 -33.11 2.69 -21.20
N GLY A 656 -33.78 3.50 -20.36
CA GLY A 656 -34.14 4.87 -20.70
C GLY A 656 -32.91 5.78 -20.84
N VAL A 657 -31.98 5.68 -19.88
CA VAL A 657 -30.74 6.48 -19.86
C VAL A 657 -29.87 6.22 -21.10
N PHE A 658 -29.77 4.97 -21.55
CA PHE A 658 -28.99 4.61 -22.73
C PHE A 658 -29.66 5.13 -24.01
N GLN A 659 -30.99 5.08 -24.10
CA GLN A 659 -31.71 5.68 -25.22
C GLN A 659 -31.48 7.18 -25.28
N ASP A 660 -31.62 7.90 -24.16
CA ASP A 660 -31.43 9.35 -24.11
C ASP A 660 -29.99 9.76 -24.49
N ALA A 661 -29.00 8.92 -24.19
CA ALA A 661 -27.62 9.14 -24.58
C ALA A 661 -27.32 8.83 -26.06
N LEU A 662 -27.97 7.82 -26.64
CA LEU A 662 -27.66 7.30 -27.98
C LEU A 662 -28.45 7.95 -29.10
N TRP A 663 -29.76 8.24 -28.92
CA TRP A 663 -30.61 8.80 -29.98
C TRP A 663 -30.08 10.12 -30.55
N PRO A 664 -29.62 11.09 -29.73
CA PRO A 664 -29.08 12.35 -30.25
C PRO A 664 -27.82 12.19 -31.11
N LEU A 665 -27.13 11.05 -31.04
CA LEU A 665 -25.90 10.85 -31.80
C LEU A 665 -26.14 10.74 -33.30
N PHE A 666 -27.35 10.38 -33.73
CA PHE A 666 -27.72 10.29 -35.15
C PHE A 666 -27.92 11.64 -35.83
N THR A 667 -27.80 12.75 -35.09
CA THR A 667 -27.76 14.10 -35.67
C THR A 667 -26.33 14.57 -35.97
N PHE A 668 -25.30 13.78 -35.65
CA PHE A 668 -23.90 14.05 -36.02
C PHE A 668 -23.69 13.69 -37.48
N LEU A 669 -24.16 14.58 -38.35
CA LEU A 669 -24.18 14.41 -39.80
C LEU A 669 -23.27 15.44 -40.49
N PRO A 670 -22.85 15.20 -41.75
CA PRO A 670 -21.98 16.06 -42.56
C PRO A 670 -22.30 17.55 -42.60
N THR A 671 -23.54 17.95 -42.32
CA THR A 671 -23.95 19.35 -42.19
C THR A 671 -23.25 20.08 -41.05
N LEU A 672 -22.84 19.37 -39.98
CA LEU A 672 -22.19 19.93 -38.78
C LEU A 672 -20.98 19.11 -38.31
N THR A 673 -20.83 17.87 -38.75
CA THR A 673 -19.78 16.92 -38.32
C THR A 673 -19.15 16.30 -39.56
N PRO A 674 -17.82 16.34 -39.76
CA PRO A 674 -17.18 15.76 -40.94
C PRO A 674 -17.63 14.32 -41.25
N GLU A 675 -17.67 13.94 -42.53
CA GLU A 675 -18.07 12.58 -42.95
C GLU A 675 -17.25 11.47 -42.25
N PRO A 676 -15.90 11.55 -42.14
CA PRO A 676 -15.13 10.52 -41.44
C PRO A 676 -15.51 10.36 -39.96
N ASP A 677 -15.85 11.47 -39.30
CA ASP A 677 -16.26 11.48 -37.89
C ASP A 677 -17.65 10.86 -37.71
N SER A 678 -18.56 11.19 -38.63
CA SER A 678 -19.90 10.59 -38.69
C SER A 678 -19.81 9.07 -38.91
N VAL A 679 -18.98 8.63 -39.86
CA VAL A 679 -18.71 7.21 -40.16
C VAL A 679 -18.04 6.49 -38.98
N THR A 680 -17.25 7.19 -38.18
CA THR A 680 -16.61 6.61 -36.98
C THR A 680 -17.61 6.44 -35.83
N LEU A 681 -18.56 7.37 -35.70
CA LEU A 681 -19.48 7.44 -34.55
C LEU A 681 -20.76 6.60 -34.72
N LEU A 682 -21.40 6.66 -35.88
CA LEU A 682 -22.73 6.09 -36.06
C LEU A 682 -22.78 4.56 -35.97
N PRO A 683 -21.81 3.77 -36.50
CA PRO A 683 -21.84 2.32 -36.37
C PRO A 683 -21.85 1.79 -34.92
N PRO A 684 -20.94 2.22 -34.01
CA PRO A 684 -21.00 1.75 -32.62
C PRO A 684 -22.24 2.27 -31.89
N ALA A 685 -22.74 3.46 -32.21
CA ALA A 685 -24.00 3.98 -31.64
C ALA A 685 -25.21 3.15 -32.09
N PHE A 686 -25.27 2.78 -33.36
CA PHE A 686 -26.31 1.91 -33.92
C PHE A 686 -26.28 0.52 -33.30
N THR A 687 -25.08 -0.08 -33.21
CA THR A 687 -24.90 -1.39 -32.57
C THR A 687 -25.40 -1.38 -31.13
N ALA A 688 -25.14 -0.31 -30.38
CA ALA A 688 -25.65 -0.16 -29.01
C ALA A 688 -27.19 -0.08 -28.96
N LEU A 689 -27.82 0.70 -29.85
CA LEU A 689 -29.28 0.79 -29.94
C LEU A 689 -29.93 -0.53 -30.39
N LEU A 690 -29.32 -1.24 -31.34
CA LEU A 690 -29.81 -2.53 -31.81
C LEU A 690 -29.73 -3.59 -30.70
N ASN A 691 -28.60 -3.68 -30.00
CA ASN A 691 -28.46 -4.55 -28.82
C ASN A 691 -29.48 -4.21 -27.74
N LEU A 692 -29.78 -2.93 -27.54
CA LEU A 692 -30.78 -2.48 -26.57
C LEU A 692 -32.19 -2.86 -27.00
N GLN A 693 -32.50 -2.70 -28.29
CA GLN A 693 -33.78 -3.12 -28.86
C GLN A 693 -33.98 -4.62 -28.70
N GLN A 694 -32.96 -5.44 -28.96
CA GLN A 694 -33.04 -6.90 -28.79
C GLN A 694 -33.27 -7.34 -27.33
N LYS A 695 -32.83 -6.54 -26.35
CA LYS A 695 -32.96 -6.86 -24.92
C LYS A 695 -34.25 -6.34 -24.29
N VAL A 696 -34.66 -5.12 -24.64
CA VAL A 696 -35.72 -4.37 -23.93
C VAL A 696 -36.75 -3.75 -24.90
N GLY A 697 -36.43 -3.67 -26.19
CA GLY A 697 -37.27 -3.00 -27.18
C GLY A 697 -38.36 -3.89 -27.77
N GLY A 698 -39.47 -3.27 -28.17
CA GLY A 698 -40.50 -3.89 -29.00
C GLY A 698 -40.45 -3.39 -30.44
N GLU A 699 -41.38 -3.87 -31.26
CA GLU A 699 -41.52 -3.52 -32.68
C GLU A 699 -41.53 -2.00 -32.93
N LYS A 700 -42.20 -1.22 -32.07
CA LYS A 700 -42.24 0.26 -32.15
C LYS A 700 -40.85 0.91 -32.10
N MET A 701 -39.89 0.28 -31.41
CA MET A 701 -38.51 0.75 -31.34
C MET A 701 -37.75 0.43 -32.63
N LEU A 702 -38.01 -0.72 -33.26
CA LEU A 702 -37.46 -1.06 -34.59
C LEU A 702 -37.96 -0.08 -35.66
N ASP A 703 -39.26 0.26 -35.65
CA ASP A 703 -39.81 1.27 -36.57
C ASP A 703 -39.15 2.64 -36.38
N ARG A 704 -38.86 3.00 -35.12
CA ARG A 704 -38.13 4.23 -34.80
C ARG A 704 -36.69 4.17 -35.29
N LEU A 705 -36.00 3.04 -35.12
CA LEU A 705 -34.63 2.84 -35.62
C LEU A 705 -34.57 3.06 -37.14
N VAL A 706 -35.45 2.40 -37.91
CA VAL A 706 -35.48 2.55 -39.37
C VAL A 706 -35.64 4.03 -39.77
N ARG A 707 -36.57 4.75 -39.15
CA ARG A 707 -36.85 6.14 -39.49
C ARG A 707 -35.74 7.09 -39.03
N ASP A 708 -35.35 7.01 -37.76
CA ASP A 708 -34.52 8.03 -37.11
C ASP A 708 -33.01 7.75 -37.29
N THR A 709 -32.58 6.50 -37.53
CA THR A 709 -31.16 6.15 -37.72
C THR A 709 -30.75 5.88 -39.16
N VAL A 710 -31.70 5.75 -40.09
CA VAL A 710 -31.41 5.51 -41.52
C VAL A 710 -32.05 6.58 -42.40
N PHE A 711 -33.39 6.65 -42.45
CA PHE A 711 -34.07 7.54 -43.40
C PHE A 711 -33.80 9.01 -43.14
N ALA A 712 -34.00 9.49 -41.90
CA ALA A 712 -33.74 10.88 -41.56
C ALA A 712 -32.28 11.30 -41.81
N PRO A 713 -31.26 10.52 -41.41
CA PRO A 713 -29.87 10.79 -41.77
C PRO A 713 -29.60 10.86 -43.28
N LEU A 714 -30.17 9.95 -44.09
CA LEU A 714 -29.98 9.93 -45.55
C LEU A 714 -30.67 11.11 -46.25
N ASP A 715 -31.79 11.60 -45.73
CA ASP A 715 -32.45 12.81 -46.23
C ASP A 715 -31.60 14.06 -46.00
N HIS A 716 -30.88 14.13 -44.88
CA HIS A 716 -29.99 15.24 -44.54
C HIS A 716 -28.60 15.15 -45.18
N ALA A 717 -28.12 13.95 -45.48
CA ALA A 717 -26.81 13.70 -46.08
C ALA A 717 -26.97 12.84 -47.35
N PRO A 718 -27.15 13.47 -48.53
CA PRO A 718 -27.39 12.75 -49.78
C PRO A 718 -26.24 11.78 -50.11
N PHE A 719 -26.60 10.56 -50.51
CA PHE A 719 -25.65 9.48 -50.82
C PHE A 719 -24.67 9.82 -51.95
N SER A 720 -25.05 10.71 -52.86
CA SER A 720 -24.18 11.19 -53.95
C SER A 720 -23.02 12.06 -53.47
N SER A 721 -23.20 12.75 -52.33
CA SER A 721 -22.19 13.63 -51.73
C SER A 721 -21.38 12.95 -50.63
N TYR A 722 -21.99 11.98 -49.93
CA TYR A 722 -21.39 11.29 -48.78
C TYR A 722 -21.53 9.76 -48.90
N PRO A 723 -20.84 9.13 -49.87
CA PRO A 723 -21.03 7.73 -50.20
C PRO A 723 -20.57 6.77 -49.09
N LYS A 724 -19.60 7.16 -48.25
CA LYS A 724 -19.11 6.31 -47.14
C LYS A 724 -20.12 6.29 -46.00
N LEU A 725 -20.71 7.44 -45.69
CA LEU A 725 -21.79 7.53 -44.72
C LEU A 725 -23.04 6.78 -45.21
N ALA A 726 -23.42 6.96 -46.47
CA ALA A 726 -24.55 6.25 -47.04
C ALA A 726 -24.38 4.73 -46.99
N GLN A 727 -23.16 4.21 -47.23
CA GLN A 727 -22.88 2.78 -47.13
C GLN A 727 -23.18 2.25 -45.72
N VAL A 728 -22.75 2.98 -44.69
CA VAL A 728 -23.00 2.62 -43.28
C VAL A 728 -24.49 2.60 -42.98
N LEU A 729 -25.22 3.66 -43.36
CA LEU A 729 -26.65 3.79 -43.08
C LEU A 729 -27.50 2.74 -43.83
N VAL A 730 -27.13 2.43 -45.07
CA VAL A 730 -27.77 1.37 -45.85
C VAL A 730 -27.46 -0.01 -45.26
N GLY A 731 -26.25 -0.24 -44.76
CA GLY A 731 -25.91 -1.47 -44.02
C GLY A 731 -26.72 -1.62 -42.73
N HIS A 732 -27.04 -0.52 -42.04
CA HIS A 732 -27.96 -0.56 -40.91
C HIS A 732 -29.38 -0.94 -41.35
N LEU A 733 -29.82 -0.49 -42.53
CA LEU A 733 -31.14 -0.84 -43.06
C LEU A 733 -31.29 -2.34 -43.29
N GLU A 734 -30.26 -2.99 -43.85
CA GLU A 734 -30.22 -4.45 -44.02
C GLU A 734 -30.53 -5.17 -42.70
N LEU A 735 -29.77 -4.86 -41.64
CA LEU A 735 -29.93 -5.46 -40.32
C LEU A 735 -31.31 -5.20 -39.70
N LEU A 736 -31.87 -4.01 -39.91
CA LEU A 736 -33.20 -3.66 -39.39
C LEU A 736 -34.33 -4.37 -40.14
N MET A 737 -34.20 -4.56 -41.46
CA MET A 737 -35.20 -5.28 -42.26
C MET A 737 -35.25 -6.75 -41.87
N GLU A 738 -34.10 -7.36 -41.59
CA GLU A 738 -34.02 -8.71 -41.04
C GLU A 738 -34.64 -8.81 -39.64
N ALA A 739 -34.37 -7.82 -38.78
CA ALA A 739 -34.95 -7.79 -37.43
C ALA A 739 -36.48 -7.58 -37.41
N LEU A 740 -37.02 -6.82 -38.37
CA LEU A 740 -38.47 -6.59 -38.51
C LEU A 740 -39.23 -7.78 -39.10
N GLY A 741 -38.57 -8.62 -39.92
CA GLY A 741 -39.22 -9.72 -40.62
C GLY A 741 -40.42 -9.23 -41.47
N ILE A 742 -41.56 -9.91 -41.37
CA ILE A 742 -42.77 -9.59 -42.15
C ILE A 742 -43.26 -8.16 -41.90
N GLU A 743 -43.03 -7.58 -40.72
CA GLU A 743 -43.47 -6.21 -40.40
C GLU A 743 -42.70 -5.13 -41.20
N SER A 744 -41.60 -5.50 -41.86
CA SER A 744 -40.85 -4.63 -42.79
C SER A 744 -41.72 -4.09 -43.94
N VAL A 745 -42.85 -4.73 -44.24
CA VAL A 745 -43.81 -4.28 -45.27
C VAL A 745 -44.25 -2.82 -45.12
N LYS A 746 -44.25 -2.28 -43.90
CA LYS A 746 -44.62 -0.88 -43.58
C LYS A 746 -43.65 0.14 -44.17
N HIS A 747 -42.40 -0.28 -44.40
CA HIS A 747 -41.30 0.56 -44.82
C HIS A 747 -40.98 0.44 -46.31
N LEU A 748 -41.60 -0.50 -47.05
CA LEU A 748 -41.34 -0.72 -48.49
C LEU A 748 -41.47 0.55 -49.32
N LYS A 749 -42.48 1.36 -49.03
CA LYS A 749 -42.76 2.63 -49.73
C LYS A 749 -41.61 3.65 -49.65
N PHE A 750 -40.70 3.50 -48.69
CA PHE A 750 -39.53 4.37 -48.52
C PHE A 750 -38.23 3.62 -48.84
N ALA A 751 -38.09 2.38 -48.37
CA ALA A 751 -36.87 1.57 -48.54
C ALA A 751 -36.60 1.23 -50.01
N VAL A 752 -37.62 0.77 -50.77
CA VAL A 752 -37.44 0.35 -52.17
C VAL A 752 -37.05 1.54 -53.07
N PRO A 753 -37.78 2.68 -53.07
CA PRO A 753 -37.38 3.82 -53.89
C PRO A 753 -36.00 4.37 -53.53
N LEU A 754 -35.66 4.41 -52.23
CA LEU A 754 -34.34 4.87 -51.77
C LEU A 754 -33.22 3.99 -52.31
N LEU A 755 -33.30 2.68 -52.10
CA LEU A 755 -32.26 1.73 -52.54
C LEU A 755 -32.17 1.66 -54.07
N ALA A 756 -33.30 1.69 -54.76
CA ALA A 756 -33.33 1.79 -56.20
C ALA A 756 -32.69 3.11 -56.69
N ALA A 757 -32.92 4.24 -56.02
CA ALA A 757 -32.29 5.52 -56.36
C ALA A 757 -30.77 5.49 -56.19
N VAL A 758 -30.27 4.85 -55.11
CA VAL A 758 -28.83 4.62 -54.92
C VAL A 758 -28.25 3.85 -56.11
N LEU A 759 -28.86 2.72 -56.48
CA LEU A 759 -28.40 1.89 -57.61
C LEU A 759 -28.51 2.59 -58.98
N ARG A 760 -29.44 3.55 -59.13
CA ARG A 760 -29.59 4.35 -60.37
C ARG A 760 -28.61 5.52 -60.45
N ASP A 761 -27.87 5.86 -59.40
CA ASP A 761 -26.96 7.02 -59.39
C ASP A 761 -25.84 6.90 -60.43
N PRO A 762 -25.62 7.87 -61.33
CA PRO A 762 -24.60 7.81 -62.38
C PRO A 762 -23.19 7.44 -61.93
N PHE A 763 -22.84 7.76 -60.69
CA PHE A 763 -21.52 7.54 -60.10
C PHE A 763 -21.51 6.39 -59.09
N VAL A 764 -22.55 5.56 -59.05
CA VAL A 764 -22.71 4.42 -58.12
C VAL A 764 -21.51 3.46 -58.12
N MET A 765 -20.84 3.29 -59.27
CA MET A 765 -19.64 2.43 -59.40
C MET A 765 -18.32 3.11 -59.05
N ALA A 766 -18.30 4.43 -58.79
CA ALA A 766 -17.12 5.12 -58.27
C ALA A 766 -16.83 4.73 -56.80
N TYR A 767 -17.85 4.25 -56.08
CA TYR A 767 -17.71 3.66 -54.75
C TYR A 767 -18.52 2.34 -54.64
N PRO A 768 -17.99 1.22 -55.17
CA PRO A 768 -18.67 -0.07 -55.17
C PRO A 768 -19.21 -0.57 -53.82
N PRO A 769 -18.57 -0.29 -52.65
CA PRO A 769 -19.09 -0.74 -51.36
C PRO A 769 -20.52 -0.26 -51.05
N LEU A 770 -20.90 0.96 -51.45
CA LEU A 770 -22.28 1.46 -51.29
C LEU A 770 -23.26 0.67 -52.18
N SER A 771 -22.86 0.35 -53.40
CA SER A 771 -23.68 -0.46 -54.33
C SER A 771 -23.94 -1.87 -53.77
N ASN A 772 -22.89 -2.47 -53.20
CA ASN A 772 -22.97 -3.78 -52.57
C ASN A 772 -23.93 -3.74 -51.36
N ALA A 773 -23.76 -2.77 -50.46
CA ALA A 773 -24.65 -2.58 -49.31
C ALA A 773 -26.11 -2.34 -49.75
N ALA A 774 -26.34 -1.56 -50.81
CA ALA A 774 -27.69 -1.31 -51.33
C ALA A 774 -28.32 -2.58 -51.94
N ALA A 775 -27.53 -3.40 -52.64
CA ALA A 775 -27.99 -4.69 -53.16
C ALA A 775 -28.38 -5.63 -52.01
N ARG A 776 -27.54 -5.79 -50.98
CA ARG A 776 -27.85 -6.62 -49.81
C ARG A 776 -29.05 -6.14 -49.01
N ALA A 777 -29.15 -4.84 -48.79
CA ALA A 777 -30.34 -4.24 -48.17
C ALA A 777 -31.60 -4.51 -49.01
N LEU A 778 -31.52 -4.46 -50.35
CA LEU A 778 -32.63 -4.87 -51.22
C LEU A 778 -32.97 -6.34 -51.09
N GLN A 779 -31.97 -7.24 -50.99
CA GLN A 779 -32.22 -8.66 -50.73
C GLN A 779 -33.00 -8.84 -49.42
N ALA A 780 -32.59 -8.17 -48.35
CA ALA A 780 -33.27 -8.21 -47.06
C ALA A 780 -34.71 -7.65 -47.15
N VAL A 781 -34.90 -6.55 -47.89
CA VAL A 781 -36.22 -5.93 -48.13
C VAL A 781 -37.14 -6.87 -48.92
N VAL A 782 -36.64 -7.50 -49.99
CA VAL A 782 -37.42 -8.44 -50.82
C VAL A 782 -37.76 -9.71 -50.03
N ARG A 783 -36.78 -10.28 -49.32
CA ARG A 783 -36.94 -11.50 -48.53
C ARG A 783 -37.98 -11.34 -47.43
N ASN A 784 -37.92 -10.24 -46.68
CA ASN A 784 -38.78 -10.01 -45.51
C ASN A 784 -40.10 -9.31 -45.87
N GLY A 785 -40.10 -8.47 -46.90
CA GLY A 785 -41.26 -7.75 -47.41
C GLY A 785 -42.09 -8.53 -48.44
N HIS A 786 -41.79 -9.82 -48.63
CA HIS A 786 -42.36 -10.67 -49.66
C HIS A 786 -43.89 -10.56 -49.81
N PRO A 787 -44.73 -10.48 -48.73
CA PRO A 787 -46.19 -10.48 -48.87
C PRO A 787 -46.78 -9.29 -49.61
N ARG A 788 -46.00 -8.22 -49.81
CA ARG A 788 -46.41 -6.99 -50.48
C ARG A 788 -45.43 -6.48 -51.53
N ILE A 789 -44.28 -7.15 -51.70
CA ILE A 789 -43.27 -6.70 -52.66
C ILE A 789 -43.77 -6.78 -54.10
N GLY A 790 -44.67 -7.73 -54.38
CA GLY A 790 -45.35 -7.84 -55.67
C GLY A 790 -46.37 -6.73 -55.92
N GLU A 791 -46.83 -5.99 -54.91
CA GLU A 791 -47.85 -4.95 -55.07
C GLU A 791 -47.22 -3.56 -55.31
N GLY A 792 -47.98 -2.58 -55.81
CA GLY A 792 -47.58 -1.16 -55.74
C GLY A 792 -46.39 -0.69 -56.61
N GLY A 793 -45.94 -1.47 -57.59
CA GLY A 793 -44.87 -1.07 -58.51
C GLY A 793 -43.43 -1.25 -57.97
N TYR A 794 -43.26 -1.88 -56.81
CA TYR A 794 -41.93 -2.07 -56.21
C TYR A 794 -41.02 -2.98 -57.04
N VAL A 795 -41.55 -4.04 -57.66
CA VAL A 795 -40.78 -4.91 -58.56
C VAL A 795 -40.16 -4.12 -59.71
N ARG A 796 -40.92 -3.23 -60.35
CA ARG A 796 -40.41 -2.32 -61.39
C ARG A 796 -39.27 -1.46 -60.86
N ASP A 797 -39.42 -0.90 -59.66
CA ASP A 797 -38.40 -0.03 -59.09
C ASP A 797 -37.10 -0.78 -58.77
N VAL A 798 -37.21 -1.99 -58.20
CA VAL A 798 -36.08 -2.88 -57.91
C VAL A 798 -35.38 -3.29 -59.21
N VAL A 799 -36.11 -3.85 -60.17
CA VAL A 799 -35.56 -4.30 -61.46
C VAL A 799 -34.92 -3.14 -62.21
N GLY A 800 -35.59 -1.99 -62.26
CA GLY A 800 -35.07 -0.79 -62.91
C GLY A 800 -33.79 -0.27 -62.27
N GLY A 801 -33.67 -0.33 -60.94
CA GLY A 801 -32.43 0.04 -60.24
C GLY A 801 -31.29 -0.95 -60.48
N VAL A 802 -31.57 -2.25 -60.35
CA VAL A 802 -30.59 -3.32 -60.52
C VAL A 802 -30.08 -3.42 -61.96
N ALA A 803 -30.96 -3.28 -62.96
CA ALA A 803 -30.58 -3.30 -64.37
C ALA A 803 -29.65 -2.13 -64.73
N VAL A 804 -29.92 -0.92 -64.22
CA VAL A 804 -29.05 0.25 -64.42
C VAL A 804 -27.68 0.04 -63.76
N ALA A 805 -27.64 -0.46 -62.53
CA ALA A 805 -26.39 -0.76 -61.84
C ALA A 805 -25.57 -1.84 -62.58
N TRP A 806 -26.22 -2.92 -63.01
CA TRP A 806 -25.59 -4.00 -63.77
C TRP A 806 -24.97 -3.53 -65.09
N ALA A 807 -25.70 -2.72 -65.86
CA ALA A 807 -25.19 -2.15 -67.11
C ALA A 807 -23.92 -1.32 -66.87
N ARG A 808 -23.87 -0.54 -65.78
CA ARG A 808 -22.68 0.23 -65.40
C ARG A 808 -21.53 -0.65 -64.90
N CYS A 809 -21.83 -1.73 -64.19
CA CYS A 809 -20.81 -2.73 -63.86
C CYS A 809 -20.15 -3.27 -65.15
N GLY A 810 -20.96 -3.55 -66.17
CA GLY A 810 -20.49 -3.98 -67.48
C GLY A 810 -19.50 -3.01 -68.13
N GLN A 811 -19.76 -1.70 -68.06
CA GLN A 811 -18.88 -0.65 -68.58
C GLN A 811 -17.51 -0.61 -67.88
N VAL A 812 -17.48 -0.83 -66.56
CA VAL A 812 -16.21 -0.90 -65.82
C VAL A 812 -15.44 -2.18 -66.13
N VAL A 813 -16.15 -3.31 -66.25
CA VAL A 813 -15.54 -4.61 -66.59
C VAL A 813 -14.96 -4.61 -68.00
N SER A 814 -15.69 -4.05 -68.98
CA SER A 814 -15.25 -3.90 -70.37
C SER A 814 -14.09 -2.90 -70.52
N GLY A 815 -13.89 -2.03 -69.52
CA GLY A 815 -12.85 -1.01 -69.51
C GLY A 815 -13.26 0.31 -70.17
N GLU A 816 -14.54 0.50 -70.47
CA GLU A 816 -15.10 1.77 -70.96
C GLU A 816 -15.08 2.87 -69.89
N VAL A 817 -15.14 2.49 -68.62
CA VAL A 817 -15.04 3.39 -67.46
C VAL A 817 -13.95 2.88 -66.52
N GLU A 818 -13.11 3.78 -66.01
CA GLU A 818 -12.07 3.44 -65.03
C GLU A 818 -12.71 3.06 -63.67
N GLY A 819 -12.31 1.93 -63.10
CA GLY A 819 -12.85 1.45 -61.83
C GLY A 819 -12.28 0.10 -61.38
N ASP A 820 -12.58 -0.28 -60.14
CA ASP A 820 -12.13 -1.54 -59.54
C ASP A 820 -12.94 -2.72 -60.09
N LYS A 821 -12.33 -3.46 -61.02
CA LYS A 821 -12.96 -4.61 -61.70
C LYS A 821 -13.31 -5.76 -60.75
N GLU A 822 -12.60 -5.92 -59.64
CA GLU A 822 -12.82 -7.01 -58.70
C GLU A 822 -13.98 -6.68 -57.76
N ALA A 823 -14.00 -5.46 -57.24
CA ALA A 823 -15.11 -4.96 -56.41
C ALA A 823 -16.43 -4.88 -57.20
N VAL A 824 -16.39 -4.49 -58.48
CA VAL A 824 -17.58 -4.45 -59.34
C VAL A 824 -18.13 -5.84 -59.66
N LYS A 825 -17.28 -6.86 -59.81
CA LYS A 825 -17.75 -8.25 -59.95
C LYS A 825 -18.48 -8.76 -58.72
N ALA A 826 -18.04 -8.37 -57.52
CA ALA A 826 -18.76 -8.69 -56.29
C ALA A 826 -20.14 -8.04 -56.28
N VAL A 827 -20.26 -6.78 -56.71
CA VAL A 827 -21.56 -6.11 -56.87
C VAL A 827 -22.44 -6.83 -57.89
N GLN A 828 -21.90 -7.29 -59.02
CA GLN A 828 -22.66 -8.08 -60.00
C GLN A 828 -23.28 -9.34 -59.36
N GLY A 829 -22.53 -10.09 -58.55
CA GLY A 829 -23.05 -11.26 -57.84
C GLY A 829 -24.24 -10.92 -56.93
N GLU A 830 -24.10 -9.87 -56.11
CA GLU A 830 -25.18 -9.43 -55.20
C GLU A 830 -26.42 -8.94 -55.97
N LEU A 831 -26.25 -8.30 -57.13
CA LEU A 831 -27.35 -7.87 -58.00
C LEU A 831 -28.10 -9.05 -58.62
N GLN A 832 -27.38 -10.11 -59.04
CA GLN A 832 -28.00 -11.35 -59.52
C GLN A 832 -28.83 -12.02 -58.42
N GLU A 833 -28.34 -12.03 -57.19
CA GLU A 833 -29.06 -12.57 -56.04
C GLU A 833 -30.36 -11.79 -55.75
N VAL A 834 -30.35 -10.45 -55.87
CA VAL A 834 -31.58 -9.63 -55.74
C VAL A 834 -32.64 -10.07 -56.75
N VAL A 835 -32.26 -10.20 -58.02
CA VAL A 835 -33.19 -10.55 -59.10
C VAL A 835 -33.68 -12.00 -58.94
N ALA A 836 -32.81 -12.93 -58.54
CA ALA A 836 -33.18 -14.30 -58.23
C ALA A 836 -34.17 -14.39 -57.05
N LEU A 837 -33.98 -13.59 -56.01
CA LEU A 837 -34.92 -13.51 -54.88
C LEU A 837 -36.27 -12.95 -55.31
N VAL A 838 -36.31 -11.92 -56.16
CA VAL A 838 -37.58 -11.40 -56.69
C VAL A 838 -38.29 -12.45 -57.54
N ASP A 839 -37.57 -13.13 -58.44
CA ASP A 839 -38.10 -14.23 -59.26
C ASP A 839 -38.73 -15.34 -58.40
N TRP A 840 -38.02 -15.73 -57.34
CA TRP A 840 -38.49 -16.74 -56.39
C TRP A 840 -39.73 -16.29 -55.63
N VAL A 841 -39.72 -15.08 -55.04
CA VAL A 841 -40.85 -14.55 -54.27
C VAL A 841 -42.11 -14.43 -55.13
N VAL A 842 -42.00 -13.86 -56.33
CA VAL A 842 -43.17 -13.65 -57.21
C VAL A 842 -43.79 -14.98 -57.66
N ARG A 843 -42.99 -16.03 -57.84
CA ARG A 843 -43.50 -17.38 -58.16
C ARG A 843 -44.21 -18.03 -56.98
N CYS A 844 -43.59 -18.00 -55.80
CA CYS A 844 -44.14 -18.63 -54.61
C CYS A 844 -45.49 -18.02 -54.20
N GLU A 845 -45.71 -16.72 -54.43
CA GLU A 845 -46.96 -16.06 -54.06
C GLU A 845 -48.05 -16.11 -55.13
N GLY A 846 -47.73 -16.56 -56.35
CA GLY A 846 -48.67 -16.71 -57.48
C GLY A 846 -49.31 -15.42 -58.00
N ARG A 847 -49.08 -14.28 -57.33
CA ARG A 847 -49.60 -12.96 -57.68
C ARG A 847 -48.54 -12.21 -58.52
N GLN A 848 -48.95 -11.73 -59.68
CA GLN A 848 -48.16 -10.85 -60.56
C GLN A 848 -46.96 -11.47 -61.31
N ALA A 849 -46.93 -12.78 -61.54
CA ALA A 849 -45.93 -13.42 -62.40
C ALA A 849 -45.86 -12.81 -63.82
N GLN A 850 -47.00 -12.37 -64.37
CA GLN A 850 -47.05 -11.65 -65.65
C GLN A 850 -46.34 -10.29 -65.60
N VAL A 851 -46.48 -9.54 -64.49
CA VAL A 851 -45.82 -8.24 -64.30
C VAL A 851 -44.31 -8.42 -64.20
N TRP A 852 -43.84 -9.43 -63.46
CA TRP A 852 -42.41 -9.77 -63.41
C TRP A 852 -41.82 -10.09 -64.79
N GLN A 853 -42.52 -10.90 -65.59
CA GLN A 853 -42.09 -11.25 -66.95
C GLN A 853 -42.11 -10.05 -67.91
N GLU A 854 -43.07 -9.13 -67.74
CA GLU A 854 -43.14 -7.89 -68.51
C GLU A 854 -41.98 -6.95 -68.15
N GLU A 855 -41.73 -6.71 -66.87
CA GLU A 855 -40.65 -5.84 -66.39
C GLU A 855 -39.25 -6.39 -66.73
N ARG A 856 -39.04 -7.73 -66.66
CA ARG A 856 -37.81 -8.38 -67.14
C ARG A 856 -37.58 -8.09 -68.63
N ARG A 857 -38.61 -8.30 -69.46
CA ARG A 857 -38.53 -8.07 -70.91
C ARG A 857 -38.30 -6.60 -71.25
N GLU A 858 -38.92 -5.68 -70.51
CA GLU A 858 -38.69 -4.24 -70.67
C GLU A 858 -37.27 -3.84 -70.28
N ALA A 859 -36.72 -4.39 -69.20
CA ALA A 859 -35.33 -4.15 -68.80
C ALA A 859 -34.33 -4.63 -69.85
N GLU A 860 -34.50 -5.85 -70.38
CA GLU A 860 -33.66 -6.41 -71.45
C GLU A 860 -33.72 -5.57 -72.75
N LYS A 861 -34.89 -5.02 -73.09
CA LYS A 861 -35.04 -4.10 -74.23
C LYS A 861 -34.36 -2.75 -73.99
N ARG A 862 -34.42 -2.24 -72.76
CA ARG A 862 -33.92 -0.91 -72.40
C ARG A 862 -32.40 -0.87 -72.25
N PHE A 863 -31.79 -1.97 -71.81
CA PHE A 863 -30.35 -2.07 -71.59
C PHE A 863 -29.80 -3.31 -72.32
N PRO A 864 -29.22 -3.15 -73.52
CA PRO A 864 -28.61 -4.26 -74.25
C PRO A 864 -27.42 -4.85 -73.46
N GLY A 865 -27.28 -6.19 -73.40
CA GLY A 865 -26.16 -6.86 -72.73
C GLY A 865 -26.36 -7.16 -71.23
N ILE A 866 -27.59 -7.01 -70.71
CA ILE A 866 -27.91 -7.37 -69.32
C ILE A 866 -28.40 -8.83 -69.15
N GLU A 867 -28.34 -9.69 -70.19
CA GLU A 867 -28.88 -11.07 -70.10
C GLU A 867 -28.21 -11.87 -68.97
N GLY A 868 -26.94 -11.60 -68.70
CA GLY A 868 -26.20 -12.19 -67.58
C GLY A 868 -26.82 -11.89 -66.20
N LEU A 869 -27.54 -10.78 -66.03
CA LEU A 869 -28.20 -10.40 -64.77
C LEU A 869 -29.31 -11.40 -64.40
N PHE A 870 -30.03 -11.91 -65.40
CA PHE A 870 -31.15 -12.83 -65.20
C PHE A 870 -30.75 -14.30 -65.33
N SER A 871 -29.46 -14.62 -65.54
CA SER A 871 -28.99 -15.99 -65.77
C SER A 871 -29.28 -16.98 -64.63
N THR A 872 -29.48 -16.48 -63.41
CA THR A 872 -29.85 -17.25 -62.22
C THR A 872 -31.35 -17.41 -62.02
N CYS A 873 -32.18 -16.72 -62.82
CA CYS A 873 -33.62 -16.86 -62.82
C CYS A 873 -34.01 -18.08 -63.64
N VAL A 874 -34.95 -18.88 -63.16
CA VAL A 874 -35.37 -20.10 -63.87
C VAL A 874 -36.18 -19.70 -65.10
N ASP A 875 -35.82 -20.11 -66.32
CA ASP A 875 -36.67 -19.78 -67.47
C ASP A 875 -38.02 -20.49 -67.34
N ALA A 876 -39.12 -19.74 -67.50
CA ALA A 876 -40.45 -20.31 -67.56
C ALA A 876 -40.59 -21.07 -68.87
N ALA A 877 -40.14 -22.33 -68.90
CA ALA A 877 -40.65 -23.27 -69.87
C ALA A 877 -42.16 -23.40 -69.62
N ILE A 878 -42.91 -23.20 -70.69
CA ILE A 878 -44.34 -23.40 -70.79
C ILE A 878 -44.65 -24.85 -70.40
N GLU A 879 -45.06 -25.11 -69.16
CA GLU A 879 -45.84 -26.29 -68.82
C GLU A 879 -47.29 -25.84 -68.64
N GLY A 880 -47.99 -25.82 -69.78
CA GLY A 880 -49.40 -26.12 -69.76
C GLY A 880 -49.58 -27.60 -69.43
N GLU A 881 -50.65 -27.89 -68.69
CA GLU A 881 -51.24 -29.21 -68.41
C GLU A 881 -50.64 -30.06 -67.28
N GLY A 882 -51.27 -29.92 -66.10
CA GLY A 882 -51.90 -31.05 -65.41
C GLY A 882 -51.14 -31.74 -64.27
N GLY A 883 -51.70 -31.69 -63.06
CA GLY A 883 -51.43 -32.67 -62.01
C GLY A 883 -51.49 -32.13 -60.58
N GLU A 884 -52.70 -32.17 -60.01
CA GLU A 884 -53.15 -32.05 -58.60
C GLU A 884 -52.18 -31.65 -57.48
#